data_AF-A0AA94EGQ6-F1
#
_entry.id   AF-A0AA94EGQ6-F1
#
_cell.length_a   1.000
_cell.length_b   1.000
_cell.length_c   1.000
_cell.angle_alpha   90.00
_cell.angle_beta   90.00
_cell.angle_gamma   90.00
#
_symmetry.space_group_name_H-M   'P 1'
#
loop_
_entity.id
_entity.type
_entity.pdbx_description
1 polymer ?
#
loop_
_entity_poly.entity_id
_entity_poly.type
_entity_poly.pdbx_seq_one_letter_code
_entity_poly.pdbx_strand_id
1 'polypeptide(L)'
;MPPKNHEINGTIESAWYVGDWKTLHAECGSISSSLSAQSLMKLAVACYQYGDFDTARCFIGKGSTAPSSAQYESASLVLGGIYNSLAKANYLADHVDIAEHYFQLSSSFSFDFQFSKQLSSARIQNQKEQLTNEVGYDINFMIHERKLANKSLKLDSIDQLLGDAYAFLPENNVWARLSDDEFGYSDGDAIEQRILDAVKSCNDVSVFSSELLPHQTDWPSEYHLSADRTNLLRPFVGDLAGASVLELGCGCGAITRFLGEHAGQVVAVEGSIQRATIAAERCRDLKNVTIIQDKLQDVPFEAQFDVVTLIGVLEYSQIYVDADDPIHYVLQRALTYLKPGGQLIVAIENQLGLKYFAGAPEDHGVGLMAGINDTYGENTPITFGRKELEKRIKKAGFSSVQTHLSLPDYKLPSLIVHPAGYNNENFELGSLLANTAYYDRQGIANPLFSLESAWDVISRNGLSADLANSFLMFARKDNGTNVPPVDESPSDILSSRLASYYSPKRTQAASQEIVFTASDRKIDVNRRKVSSDWPNNDFAVEDYVHGRLHSQLVHQALQRKDWQITDLIDVIDIWVSALERDLLEVTSIELPDEQHAWQQFTRWLPKDYLDAVPRNLVVGNNNSYTVFIDLEWSFEHELPFELVLYRGLIITLTTITSIAKPADDQLISKQALLNSLLKHYGIELSEALLTSFATVMENLSRRAQGLTLVDHEHVQKIRLGDFKVRDLQASQQRKNAEATLYWCRKDEGFSEDKTVKRSYRLNEGFAKLSFELPKDNAEIRRLRLDFAGIEGCFIVDSIAISGNDGQPLWLWSHSIAELKHLGHLEVFNNFEDEKQQTCFISIGHDPQFELILNDDALNRLNHERQNGECVLQLRLKAFG
;
A
#
# COMPACT_ATOMS: atom_id res chain seq x y z
N MET A 1 38.13 48.57 -3.81
CA MET A 1 39.25 48.94 -4.71
C MET A 1 40.38 47.99 -4.45
N PRO A 2 40.92 47.33 -5.50
CA PRO A 2 42.30 47.65 -5.85
C PRO A 2 42.48 47.62 -7.41
N PRO A 3 43.68 47.53 -8.00
CA PRO A 3 44.24 48.55 -8.88
C PRO A 3 44.35 48.07 -10.34
N LYS A 4 44.29 49.04 -11.27
CA LYS A 4 44.59 48.89 -12.69
C LYS A 4 46.06 48.48 -12.90
N ASN A 5 46.28 47.44 -13.72
CA ASN A 5 47.20 47.44 -14.87
C ASN A 5 47.36 46.03 -15.45
N HIS A 6 46.54 45.71 -16.46
CA HIS A 6 46.99 45.13 -17.72
C HIS A 6 45.94 45.46 -18.77
N GLU A 7 46.35 46.10 -19.87
CA GLU A 7 45.49 46.45 -21.00
C GLU A 7 44.92 45.16 -21.63
N ILE A 8 43.68 44.85 -21.26
CA ILE A 8 42.80 43.90 -21.94
C ILE A 8 41.56 44.70 -22.31
N ASN A 9 41.06 44.53 -23.53
CA ASN A 9 39.96 45.29 -24.13
C ASN A 9 38.87 45.68 -23.11
N GLY A 10 38.72 47.00 -22.89
CA GLY A 10 37.94 47.57 -21.79
C GLY A 10 36.43 47.30 -21.79
N THR A 11 35.89 46.59 -22.78
CA THR A 11 34.47 46.21 -22.85
C THR A 11 34.12 44.98 -22.00
N ILE A 12 35.01 43.99 -21.88
CA ILE A 12 34.70 42.69 -21.26
C ILE A 12 34.72 42.77 -19.72
N GLU A 13 35.73 43.43 -19.12
CA GLU A 13 35.74 43.65 -17.67
C GLU A 13 34.56 44.54 -17.23
N SER A 14 34.17 45.52 -18.06
CA SER A 14 32.98 46.33 -17.76
C SER A 14 31.71 45.50 -17.86
N ALA A 15 31.50 44.71 -18.92
CA ALA A 15 30.32 43.87 -19.08
C ALA A 15 30.18 42.82 -17.97
N TRP A 16 31.30 42.27 -17.50
CA TRP A 16 31.34 41.33 -16.36
C TRP A 16 30.95 41.98 -15.04
N TYR A 17 31.41 43.21 -14.75
CA TYR A 17 31.08 43.91 -13.50
C TYR A 17 29.62 44.41 -13.43
N VAL A 18 28.95 44.63 -14.57
CA VAL A 18 27.52 45.03 -14.62
C VAL A 18 26.56 43.91 -15.03
N GLY A 19 27.04 42.69 -15.29
CA GLY A 19 26.20 41.53 -15.62
C GLY A 19 25.53 41.59 -17.00
N ASP A 20 26.14 42.26 -17.98
CA ASP A 20 25.62 42.33 -19.36
C ASP A 20 26.09 41.13 -20.20
N TRP A 21 25.43 39.99 -19.97
CA TRP A 21 25.80 38.69 -20.54
C TRP A 21 25.56 38.59 -22.05
N LYS A 22 24.61 39.36 -22.61
CA LYS A 22 24.34 39.37 -24.06
C LYS A 22 25.51 39.96 -24.85
N THR A 23 26.15 41.01 -24.32
CA THR A 23 27.35 41.60 -24.91
C THR A 23 28.54 40.63 -24.81
N LEU A 24 28.66 39.91 -23.69
CA LEU A 24 29.69 38.90 -23.48
C LEU A 24 29.58 37.72 -24.46
N HIS A 25 28.37 37.23 -24.71
CA HIS A 25 28.08 36.17 -25.69
C HIS A 25 28.42 36.62 -27.12
N ALA A 26 28.01 37.82 -27.52
CA ALA A 26 28.24 38.37 -28.86
C ALA A 26 29.73 38.61 -29.16
N GLU A 27 30.52 39.03 -28.17
CA GLU A 27 31.96 39.26 -28.34
C GLU A 27 32.81 37.98 -28.18
N CYS A 28 32.25 36.90 -27.62
CA CYS A 28 32.98 35.66 -27.29
C CYS A 28 33.72 35.04 -28.50
N GLY A 29 33.12 35.14 -29.69
CA GLY A 29 33.75 34.72 -30.96
C GLY A 29 35.03 35.51 -31.30
N SER A 30 35.08 36.80 -30.95
CA SER A 30 36.16 37.74 -31.28
C SER A 30 37.30 37.78 -30.26
N ILE A 31 37.16 37.08 -29.13
CA ILE A 31 38.20 36.99 -28.08
C ILE A 31 39.46 36.39 -28.70
N SER A 32 40.45 37.26 -28.92
CA SER A 32 41.78 36.90 -29.39
C SER A 32 42.51 36.09 -28.31
N SER A 33 43.53 35.35 -28.73
CA SER A 33 44.44 34.50 -27.94
C SER A 33 45.22 35.20 -26.81
N SER A 34 44.75 36.35 -26.31
CA SER A 34 45.38 37.18 -25.29
C SER A 34 44.97 36.86 -23.85
N LEU A 35 43.87 36.12 -23.63
CA LEU A 35 43.47 35.68 -22.29
C LEU A 35 44.17 34.36 -21.91
N SER A 36 44.66 34.28 -20.67
CA SER A 36 45.22 33.04 -20.14
C SER A 36 44.13 31.96 -20.00
N ALA A 37 44.49 30.68 -20.18
CA ALA A 37 43.57 29.55 -20.01
C ALA A 37 42.83 29.58 -18.66
N GLN A 38 43.51 30.06 -17.61
CA GLN A 38 42.92 30.23 -16.27
C GLN A 38 41.83 31.32 -16.23
N SER A 39 41.99 32.41 -16.99
CA SER A 39 41.00 33.48 -17.06
C SER A 39 39.78 33.07 -17.89
N LEU A 40 40.00 32.34 -18.99
CA LEU A 40 38.93 31.75 -19.80
C LEU A 40 38.09 30.75 -18.97
N MET A 41 38.73 29.92 -18.14
CA MET A 41 38.00 28.99 -17.27
C MET A 41 37.23 29.66 -16.13
N LYS A 42 37.74 30.76 -15.57
CA LYS A 42 36.97 31.55 -14.58
C LYS A 42 35.72 32.18 -15.21
N LEU A 43 35.83 32.68 -16.44
CA LEU A 43 34.69 33.22 -17.18
C LEU A 43 33.67 32.11 -17.52
N ALA A 44 34.14 30.91 -17.87
CA ALA A 44 33.26 29.77 -18.11
C ALA A 44 32.43 29.39 -16.86
N VAL A 45 33.06 29.33 -15.68
CA VAL A 45 32.36 29.07 -14.40
C VAL A 45 31.32 30.12 -14.11
N ALA A 46 31.67 31.40 -14.30
CA ALA A 46 30.75 32.50 -14.06
C ALA A 46 29.53 32.42 -15.00
N CYS A 47 29.73 32.21 -16.30
CA CYS A 47 28.62 32.00 -17.25
C CYS A 47 27.72 30.81 -16.85
N TYR A 48 28.31 29.72 -16.34
CA TYR A 48 27.58 28.55 -15.86
C TYR A 48 26.73 28.85 -14.61
N GLN A 49 27.27 29.60 -13.65
CA GLN A 49 26.55 30.00 -12.44
C GLN A 49 25.33 30.90 -12.71
N TYR A 50 25.32 31.58 -13.86
CA TYR A 50 24.21 32.44 -14.28
C TYR A 50 23.34 31.82 -15.40
N GLY A 51 23.56 30.55 -15.75
CA GLY A 51 22.72 29.79 -16.68
C GLY A 51 22.99 30.02 -18.17
N ASP A 52 24.12 30.64 -18.55
CA ASP A 52 24.53 30.85 -19.95
C ASP A 52 25.54 29.78 -20.40
N PHE A 53 25.01 28.59 -20.66
CA PHE A 53 25.80 27.37 -20.90
C PHE A 53 26.52 27.37 -22.27
N ASP A 54 26.01 28.06 -23.27
CA ASP A 54 26.63 28.13 -24.61
C ASP A 54 27.89 28.99 -24.61
N THR A 55 27.84 30.13 -23.93
CA THR A 55 29.02 30.98 -23.74
C THR A 55 30.08 30.27 -22.91
N ALA A 56 29.66 29.55 -21.87
CA ALA A 56 30.56 28.76 -21.04
C ALA A 56 31.30 27.68 -21.85
N ARG A 57 30.57 26.95 -22.71
CA ARG A 57 31.17 25.96 -23.63
C ARG A 57 32.18 26.57 -24.59
N CYS A 58 31.90 27.76 -25.12
CA CYS A 58 32.84 28.48 -25.99
C CYS A 58 34.16 28.81 -25.27
N PHE A 59 34.09 29.28 -24.03
CA PHE A 59 35.26 29.57 -23.21
C PHE A 59 36.07 28.32 -22.85
N ILE A 60 35.38 27.23 -22.52
CA ILE A 60 36.00 25.93 -22.24
C ILE A 60 36.75 25.42 -23.47
N GLY A 61 36.12 25.46 -24.65
CA GLY A 61 36.72 25.04 -25.91
C GLY A 61 37.97 25.84 -26.27
N LYS A 62 37.98 27.16 -26.05
CA LYS A 62 39.15 28.04 -26.31
C LYS A 62 40.28 27.88 -25.29
N GLY A 63 40.00 27.43 -24.07
CA GLY A 63 41.01 27.19 -23.01
C GLY A 63 41.75 25.85 -23.12
N SER A 64 41.37 24.99 -24.06
CA SER A 64 41.82 23.59 -24.15
C SER A 64 43.20 23.35 -24.79
N THR A 65 43.93 24.39 -25.22
CA THR A 65 45.29 24.20 -25.76
C THR A 65 46.30 23.91 -24.64
N ALA A 66 46.90 22.71 -24.68
CA ALA A 66 47.78 22.09 -23.69
C ALA A 66 48.58 23.05 -22.78
N PRO A 67 48.17 23.23 -21.52
CA PRO A 67 48.84 24.12 -20.60
C PRO A 67 49.87 23.38 -19.70
N SER A 68 50.70 24.11 -18.96
CA SER A 68 51.71 23.54 -18.04
C SER A 68 51.09 22.77 -16.86
N SER A 69 51.86 21.93 -16.16
CA SER A 69 51.36 21.06 -15.06
C SER A 69 50.57 21.80 -13.96
N ALA A 70 50.94 23.05 -13.63
CA ALA A 70 50.22 23.88 -12.65
C ALA A 70 48.85 24.39 -13.16
N GLN A 71 48.70 24.54 -14.47
CA GLN A 71 47.44 24.95 -15.11
C GLN A 71 46.46 23.79 -15.23
N TYR A 72 46.96 22.54 -15.30
CA TYR A 72 46.13 21.32 -15.28
C TYR A 72 45.47 21.08 -13.91
N GLU A 73 46.18 21.28 -12.80
CA GLU A 73 45.58 21.20 -11.45
C GLU A 73 44.45 22.22 -11.26
N SER A 74 44.66 23.46 -11.74
CA SER A 74 43.65 24.52 -11.65
C SER A 74 42.41 24.22 -12.52
N ALA A 75 42.60 23.67 -13.72
CA ALA A 75 41.50 23.28 -14.61
C ALA A 75 40.72 22.08 -14.08
N SER A 76 41.39 21.09 -13.46
CA SER A 76 40.76 19.93 -12.84
C SER A 76 39.91 20.31 -11.62
N LEU A 77 40.38 21.25 -10.78
CA LEU A 77 39.61 21.78 -9.65
C LEU A 77 38.35 22.52 -10.10
N VAL A 78 38.46 23.30 -11.18
CA VAL A 78 37.34 24.06 -11.74
C VAL A 78 36.31 23.14 -12.43
N LEU A 79 36.76 22.20 -13.26
CA LEU A 79 35.89 21.20 -13.89
C LEU A 79 35.26 20.26 -12.85
N GLY A 80 35.97 19.95 -11.77
CA GLY A 80 35.41 19.21 -10.63
C GLY A 80 34.32 20.00 -9.89
N GLY A 81 34.45 21.33 -9.79
CA GLY A 81 33.41 22.20 -9.25
C GLY A 81 32.16 22.25 -10.13
N ILE A 82 32.34 22.32 -11.46
CA ILE A 82 31.23 22.28 -12.44
C ILE A 82 30.58 20.88 -12.44
N TYR A 83 31.37 19.81 -12.46
CA TYR A 83 30.91 18.42 -12.36
C TYR A 83 30.07 18.20 -11.10
N ASN A 84 30.54 18.65 -9.94
CA ASN A 84 29.79 18.52 -8.69
C ASN A 84 28.51 19.36 -8.67
N SER A 85 28.51 20.53 -9.31
CA SER A 85 27.30 21.36 -9.43
C SER A 85 26.27 20.73 -10.36
N LEU A 86 26.73 20.14 -11.48
CA LEU A 86 25.91 19.37 -12.42
C LEU A 86 25.38 18.07 -11.81
N ALA A 87 26.19 17.40 -10.99
CA ALA A 87 25.80 16.20 -10.25
C ALA A 87 24.71 16.51 -9.22
N LYS A 88 24.87 17.61 -8.47
CA LYS A 88 23.87 18.08 -7.50
C LYS A 88 22.57 18.53 -8.15
N ALA A 89 22.61 18.96 -9.41
CA ALA A 89 21.45 19.41 -10.16
C ALA A 89 20.89 18.34 -11.13
N ASN A 90 21.38 17.08 -11.09
CA ASN A 90 20.98 15.97 -11.97
C ASN A 90 21.15 16.18 -13.50
N TYR A 91 21.95 17.15 -13.95
CA TYR A 91 22.19 17.43 -15.38
C TYR A 91 23.43 16.72 -15.96
N LEU A 92 24.05 15.79 -15.23
CA LEU A 92 25.26 15.08 -15.69
C LEU A 92 25.04 14.27 -16.98
N ALA A 93 23.84 13.73 -17.18
CA ALA A 93 23.49 12.92 -18.35
C ALA A 93 23.47 13.74 -19.66
N ASP A 94 23.17 15.03 -19.59
CA ASP A 94 23.12 15.95 -20.74
C ASP A 94 24.48 16.57 -21.09
N HIS A 95 25.49 16.33 -20.25
CA HIS A 95 26.81 16.99 -20.29
C HIS A 95 27.97 15.99 -20.12
N VAL A 96 27.88 14.87 -20.85
CA VAL A 96 28.84 13.75 -20.86
C VAL A 96 30.26 14.19 -21.23
N ASP A 97 30.39 15.19 -22.10
CA ASP A 97 31.67 15.77 -22.53
C ASP A 97 32.48 16.44 -21.40
N ILE A 98 31.78 17.06 -20.43
CA ILE A 98 32.38 17.64 -19.22
C ILE A 98 32.85 16.54 -18.26
N ALA A 99 32.03 15.49 -18.09
CA ALA A 99 32.39 14.33 -17.28
C ALA A 99 33.61 13.61 -17.87
N GLU A 100 33.63 13.34 -19.18
CA GLU A 100 34.74 12.71 -19.88
C GLU A 100 36.04 13.53 -19.79
N HIS A 101 35.98 14.84 -19.99
CA HIS A 101 37.17 15.70 -19.84
C HIS A 101 37.68 15.74 -18.39
N TYR A 102 36.79 15.80 -17.39
CA TYR A 102 37.18 15.72 -16.00
C TYR A 102 37.82 14.35 -15.66
N PHE A 103 37.26 13.26 -16.18
CA PHE A 103 37.81 11.91 -16.00
C PHE A 103 39.15 11.70 -16.72
N GLN A 104 39.34 12.25 -17.93
CA GLN A 104 40.63 12.20 -18.64
C GLN A 104 41.72 13.01 -17.91
N LEU A 105 41.37 14.18 -17.38
CA LEU A 105 42.31 15.02 -16.63
C LEU A 105 42.68 14.42 -15.27
N SER A 106 41.72 13.77 -14.60
CA SER A 106 41.94 13.13 -13.28
C SER A 106 42.64 11.77 -13.37
N SER A 107 42.44 11.01 -14.46
CA SER A 107 43.10 9.70 -14.67
C SER A 107 44.57 9.80 -15.08
N SER A 108 45.04 10.98 -15.53
CA SER A 108 46.43 11.21 -15.95
C SER A 108 47.43 11.32 -14.79
N PHE A 109 47.00 11.22 -13.53
CA PHE A 109 47.87 11.14 -12.35
C PHE A 109 47.54 9.91 -11.48
N SER A 110 48.29 8.83 -11.66
CA SER A 110 48.43 7.77 -10.67
C SER A 110 49.27 8.30 -9.49
N PHE A 111 48.64 8.54 -8.34
CA PHE A 111 49.34 8.91 -7.10
C PHE A 111 50.11 7.70 -6.56
N ASP A 112 51.34 7.51 -7.04
CA ASP A 112 52.26 6.49 -6.54
C ASP A 112 52.80 6.89 -5.15
N PHE A 113 52.68 5.98 -4.19
CA PHE A 113 52.78 6.20 -2.75
C PHE A 113 54.21 6.45 -2.21
N GLN A 114 55.19 6.82 -3.04
CA GLN A 114 56.60 6.98 -2.61
C GLN A 114 57.07 8.42 -2.32
N PHE A 115 56.24 9.44 -2.54
CA PHE A 115 56.67 10.85 -2.36
C PHE A 115 56.34 11.47 -0.98
N SER A 116 55.90 10.69 0.01
CA SER A 116 55.52 11.20 1.34
C SER A 116 56.67 11.37 2.33
N LYS A 117 57.92 10.99 1.97
CA LYS A 117 59.06 11.02 2.90
C LYS A 117 59.97 12.25 2.81
N GLN A 118 59.72 13.22 1.94
CA GLN A 118 60.71 14.29 1.70
C GLN A 118 60.25 15.76 1.66
N LEU A 119 59.06 16.11 2.16
CA LEU A 119 58.67 17.53 2.24
C LEU A 119 58.13 17.90 3.62
N SER A 120 59.05 18.14 4.55
CA SER A 120 58.82 19.03 5.70
C SER A 120 59.11 20.46 5.27
N SER A 121 58.07 21.24 4.95
CA SER A 121 58.22 22.70 4.95
C SER A 121 56.89 23.39 5.24
N ALA A 122 56.96 24.39 6.12
CA ALA A 122 55.85 25.18 6.68
C ALA A 122 55.00 25.96 5.66
N ARG A 123 55.24 25.78 4.35
CA ARG A 123 54.57 26.49 3.26
C ARG A 123 53.19 25.92 2.92
N ILE A 124 52.99 24.60 3.09
CA ILE A 124 51.70 23.93 2.82
C ILE A 124 50.69 24.16 3.94
N GLN A 125 51.16 24.29 5.19
CA GLN A 125 50.28 24.50 6.34
C GLN A 125 49.61 25.88 6.31
N ASN A 126 50.36 26.89 5.87
CA ASN A 126 49.85 28.25 5.66
C ASN A 126 48.86 28.33 4.48
N GLN A 127 49.10 27.61 3.37
CA GLN A 127 48.14 27.57 2.25
C GLN A 127 46.86 26.78 2.59
N LYS A 128 46.96 25.73 3.41
CA LYS A 128 45.79 25.00 3.92
C LYS A 128 44.90 25.88 4.79
N GLU A 129 45.47 26.62 5.75
CA GLU A 129 44.71 27.54 6.61
C GLU A 129 44.10 28.71 5.84
N GLN A 130 44.75 29.16 4.76
CA GLN A 130 44.23 30.24 3.91
C GLN A 130 43.04 29.79 3.05
N LEU A 131 43.05 28.55 2.52
CA LEU A 131 41.95 27.98 1.73
C LEU A 131 40.73 27.58 2.57
N THR A 132 40.92 27.14 3.82
CA THR A 132 39.80 26.86 4.74
C THR A 132 39.07 28.14 5.14
N ASN A 133 39.77 29.27 5.26
CA ASN A 133 39.20 30.56 5.62
C ASN A 133 38.50 31.31 4.47
N GLU A 134 38.84 31.04 3.21
CA GLU A 134 38.23 31.71 2.04
C GLU A 134 37.00 31.00 1.46
N VAL A 135 36.82 29.69 1.72
CA VAL A 135 35.72 28.87 1.13
C VAL A 135 34.77 28.29 2.19
N GLY A 136 35.09 28.40 3.48
CA GLY A 136 34.18 28.04 4.57
C GLY A 136 33.89 26.54 4.75
N TYR A 137 34.68 25.65 4.14
CA TYR A 137 34.49 24.18 4.27
C TYR A 137 35.80 23.47 4.64
N ASP A 138 35.74 22.56 5.62
CA ASP A 138 36.88 21.79 6.12
C ASP A 138 37.28 20.68 5.13
N ILE A 139 38.43 20.85 4.50
CA ILE A 139 39.01 19.88 3.55
C ILE A 139 39.28 18.52 4.21
N ASN A 140 39.49 18.47 5.53
CA ASN A 140 39.65 17.20 6.23
C ASN A 140 38.33 16.43 6.34
N PHE A 141 37.19 17.13 6.42
CA PHE A 141 35.86 16.53 6.36
C PHE A 141 35.62 15.89 4.98
N MET A 142 35.96 16.57 3.89
CA MET A 142 35.82 15.98 2.54
C MET A 142 36.77 14.80 2.29
N ILE A 143 37.98 14.81 2.85
CA ILE A 143 38.89 13.65 2.75
C ILE A 143 38.37 12.49 3.62
N HIS A 144 37.66 12.79 4.71
CA HIS A 144 36.98 11.80 5.55
C HIS A 144 35.77 11.21 4.83
N GLU A 145 34.89 12.04 4.28
CA GLU A 145 33.74 11.68 3.42
C GLU A 145 34.17 10.89 2.19
N ARG A 146 35.26 11.29 1.51
CA ARG A 146 35.78 10.56 0.34
C ARG A 146 36.47 9.25 0.71
N LYS A 147 36.98 9.13 1.95
CA LYS A 147 37.44 7.84 2.52
C LYS A 147 36.28 6.95 2.98
N LEU A 148 35.13 7.52 3.30
CA LEU A 148 33.88 6.80 3.60
C LEU A 148 33.19 6.34 2.31
N ALA A 149 33.06 7.22 1.31
CA ALA A 149 32.47 6.93 -0.01
C ALA A 149 33.28 5.94 -0.85
N ASN A 150 34.62 5.94 -0.75
CA ASN A 150 35.47 4.93 -1.39
C ASN A 150 35.83 3.74 -0.49
N LYS A 151 35.26 3.67 0.72
CA LYS A 151 35.12 2.44 1.50
C LYS A 151 33.66 1.98 1.48
N SER A 152 33.05 1.89 0.31
CA SER A 152 32.18 0.73 0.12
C SER A 152 33.11 -0.48 0.10
N LEU A 153 33.32 -1.07 1.28
CA LEU A 153 33.59 -2.50 1.33
C LEU A 153 32.46 -3.11 0.50
N LYS A 154 32.77 -3.56 -0.74
CA LYS A 154 31.98 -4.66 -1.30
C LYS A 154 31.88 -5.64 -0.14
N LEU A 155 30.67 -6.05 0.26
CA LEU A 155 30.56 -7.21 1.15
C LEU A 155 31.48 -8.24 0.51
N ASP A 156 32.51 -8.68 1.26
CA ASP A 156 33.38 -9.76 0.83
C ASP A 156 32.49 -10.88 0.30
N SER A 157 32.97 -11.69 -0.67
CA SER A 157 32.15 -12.75 -1.29
C SER A 157 31.32 -13.45 -0.20
N ILE A 158 29.99 -13.48 -0.32
CA ILE A 158 29.07 -13.87 0.78
C ILE A 158 29.50 -15.18 1.46
N ASP A 159 30.07 -16.10 0.70
CA ASP A 159 30.70 -17.36 1.10
C ASP A 159 31.71 -17.18 2.26
N GLN A 160 32.53 -16.12 2.23
CA GLN A 160 33.51 -15.80 3.27
C GLN A 160 32.85 -15.26 4.55
N LEU A 161 31.73 -14.54 4.41
CA LEU A 161 30.98 -14.01 5.55
C LEU A 161 30.19 -15.11 6.27
N LEU A 162 29.66 -16.07 5.51
CA LEU A 162 28.92 -17.20 6.06
C LEU A 162 29.83 -18.28 6.67
N GLY A 163 31.01 -18.49 6.07
CA GLY A 163 31.96 -19.51 6.52
C GLY A 163 31.48 -20.94 6.33
N ASP A 164 32.16 -21.89 6.96
CA ASP A 164 31.96 -23.34 6.75
C ASP A 164 30.62 -23.89 7.28
N ALA A 165 29.84 -23.08 8.01
CA ALA A 165 28.56 -23.49 8.57
C ALA A 165 27.40 -23.47 7.55
N TYR A 166 27.63 -22.94 6.35
CA TYR A 166 26.62 -22.79 5.31
C TYR A 166 27.04 -23.48 4.03
N ALA A 167 26.04 -23.93 3.27
CA ALA A 167 26.23 -24.42 1.91
C ALA A 167 25.23 -23.75 0.97
N PHE A 168 25.67 -23.49 -0.26
CA PHE A 168 24.77 -23.08 -1.32
C PHE A 168 24.01 -24.29 -1.84
N LEU A 169 22.68 -24.20 -1.91
CA LEU A 169 21.75 -25.17 -2.46
C LEU A 169 21.37 -24.75 -3.88
N PRO A 170 21.99 -25.32 -4.94
CA PRO A 170 21.80 -24.84 -6.31
C PRO A 170 20.36 -25.02 -6.82
N GLU A 171 19.65 -26.04 -6.36
CA GLU A 171 18.27 -26.34 -6.72
C GLU A 171 17.26 -25.30 -6.19
N ASN A 172 17.59 -24.64 -5.07
CA ASN A 172 16.77 -23.59 -4.48
C ASN A 172 17.30 -22.18 -4.81
N ASN A 173 18.56 -22.06 -5.25
CA ASN A 173 19.28 -20.80 -5.37
C ASN A 173 19.37 -20.04 -4.02
N VAL A 174 19.62 -20.79 -2.94
CA VAL A 174 19.62 -20.30 -1.55
C VAL A 174 20.86 -20.78 -0.81
N TRP A 175 21.44 -19.95 0.04
CA TRP A 175 22.43 -20.37 1.03
C TRP A 175 21.71 -20.91 2.26
N ALA A 176 22.00 -22.13 2.70
CA ALA A 176 21.36 -22.71 3.87
C ALA A 176 22.40 -23.06 4.93
N ARG A 177 22.01 -22.91 6.19
CA ARG A 177 22.80 -23.43 7.31
C ARG A 177 22.80 -24.96 7.28
N LEU A 178 23.97 -25.55 7.52
CA LEU A 178 24.13 -26.99 7.73
C LEU A 178 23.66 -27.37 9.16
N SER A 179 22.35 -27.33 9.41
CA SER A 179 21.74 -27.73 10.69
C SER A 179 20.41 -28.44 10.48
N ASP A 180 20.06 -29.36 11.39
CA ASP A 180 18.77 -30.10 11.39
C ASP A 180 17.63 -29.31 12.06
N ASP A 181 17.86 -28.05 12.44
CA ASP A 181 16.87 -27.19 13.10
C ASP A 181 15.82 -26.70 12.10
N GLU A 182 14.61 -27.25 12.16
CA GLU A 182 13.47 -26.80 11.35
C GLU A 182 12.86 -25.50 11.89
N PHE A 183 12.45 -24.61 10.97
CA PHE A 183 11.68 -23.39 11.25
C PHE A 183 10.22 -23.61 10.86
N GLY A 184 9.29 -23.38 11.80
CA GLY A 184 7.91 -23.86 11.68
C GLY A 184 6.85 -22.87 11.16
N TYR A 185 7.20 -21.66 10.71
CA TYR A 185 6.22 -20.72 10.15
C TYR A 185 5.89 -21.07 8.69
N SER A 186 4.61 -21.15 8.34
CA SER A 186 4.11 -21.38 6.98
C SER A 186 2.75 -20.72 6.79
N ASP A 187 2.50 -20.14 5.62
CA ASP A 187 1.17 -19.69 5.20
C ASP A 187 0.32 -20.87 4.66
N GLY A 188 0.90 -22.08 4.60
CA GLY A 188 0.32 -23.34 4.15
C GLY A 188 0.98 -23.84 2.85
N ASP A 189 1.42 -25.10 2.82
CA ASP A 189 2.23 -25.67 1.73
C ASP A 189 1.60 -25.49 0.34
N ALA A 190 0.28 -25.70 0.22
CA ALA A 190 -0.45 -25.52 -1.04
C ALA A 190 -0.49 -24.06 -1.51
N ILE A 191 -0.60 -23.12 -0.57
CA ILE A 191 -0.60 -21.68 -0.84
C ILE A 191 0.79 -21.25 -1.31
N GLU A 192 1.84 -21.64 -0.59
CA GLU A 192 3.22 -21.30 -0.93
C GLU A 192 3.65 -21.94 -2.25
N GLN A 193 3.27 -23.20 -2.51
CA GLN A 193 3.53 -23.85 -3.80
C GLN A 193 2.85 -23.13 -4.97
N ARG A 194 1.60 -22.69 -4.81
CA ARG A 194 0.90 -21.90 -5.84
C ARG A 194 1.59 -20.57 -6.12
N ILE A 195 2.11 -19.90 -5.09
CA ILE A 195 2.88 -18.66 -5.26
C ILE A 195 4.19 -18.96 -6.01
N LEU A 196 4.90 -20.03 -5.64
CA LEU A 196 6.12 -20.45 -6.35
C LEU A 196 5.85 -20.70 -7.84
N ASP A 197 4.78 -21.44 -8.15
CA ASP A 197 4.41 -21.77 -9.52
C ASP A 197 4.06 -20.51 -10.33
N ALA A 198 3.35 -19.55 -9.72
CA ALA A 198 3.05 -18.25 -10.33
C ALA A 198 4.31 -17.45 -10.65
N VAL A 199 5.28 -17.38 -9.72
CA VAL A 199 6.55 -16.66 -9.96
C VAL A 199 7.38 -17.35 -11.05
N LYS A 200 7.39 -18.69 -11.10
CA LYS A 200 8.08 -19.47 -12.14
C LYS A 200 7.43 -19.34 -13.52
N SER A 201 6.11 -19.18 -13.59
CA SER A 201 5.40 -19.06 -14.87
C SER A 201 5.56 -17.69 -15.53
N CYS A 202 5.95 -16.67 -14.77
CA CYS A 202 6.16 -15.31 -15.27
C CYS A 202 7.61 -15.12 -15.71
N ASN A 203 7.85 -14.41 -16.81
CA ASN A 203 9.18 -13.95 -17.23
C ASN A 203 9.55 -12.68 -16.48
N ASP A 204 8.66 -11.68 -16.48
CA ASP A 204 8.83 -10.44 -15.72
C ASP A 204 8.44 -10.66 -14.27
N VAL A 205 9.42 -10.53 -13.38
CA VAL A 205 9.26 -10.60 -11.93
C VAL A 205 9.62 -9.27 -11.26
N SER A 206 9.58 -8.15 -11.99
CA SER A 206 9.73 -6.83 -11.38
C SER A 206 8.65 -6.50 -10.35
N VAL A 207 8.87 -5.44 -9.57
CA VAL A 207 7.87 -4.90 -8.63
C VAL A 207 6.54 -4.60 -9.34
N PHE A 208 6.62 -4.11 -10.58
CA PHE A 208 5.46 -3.70 -11.37
C PHE A 208 5.00 -4.70 -12.43
N SER A 209 5.45 -5.96 -12.33
CA SER A 209 5.13 -7.01 -13.30
C SER A 209 3.63 -7.13 -13.54
N SER A 210 3.22 -6.90 -14.79
CA SER A 210 1.84 -7.16 -15.23
C SER A 210 1.52 -8.65 -15.32
N GLU A 211 2.54 -9.51 -15.43
CA GLU A 211 2.37 -10.96 -15.50
C GLU A 211 1.97 -11.55 -14.15
N LEU A 212 2.41 -10.95 -13.04
CA LEU A 212 2.07 -11.41 -11.69
C LEU A 212 0.74 -10.89 -11.16
N LEU A 213 0.22 -9.80 -11.73
CA LEU A 213 -1.03 -9.19 -11.29
C LEU A 213 -2.24 -10.17 -11.33
N PRO A 214 -2.45 -10.98 -12.39
CA PRO A 214 -3.53 -11.95 -12.44
C PRO A 214 -3.43 -13.09 -11.41
N HIS A 215 -2.24 -13.31 -10.83
CA HIS A 215 -2.01 -14.36 -9.82
C HIS A 215 -2.39 -13.91 -8.40
N GLN A 216 -2.74 -12.64 -8.19
CA GLN A 216 -3.21 -12.08 -6.92
C GLN A 216 -4.69 -12.43 -6.70
N THR A 217 -4.97 -13.71 -6.46
CA THR A 217 -6.34 -14.24 -6.38
C THR A 217 -6.88 -14.33 -4.95
N ASP A 218 -6.01 -14.21 -3.95
CA ASP A 218 -6.34 -14.28 -2.53
C ASP A 218 -5.38 -13.42 -1.70
N TRP A 219 -5.63 -13.34 -0.40
CA TRP A 219 -4.82 -12.52 0.50
C TRP A 219 -3.34 -12.90 0.51
N PRO A 220 -2.92 -14.17 0.65
CA PRO A 220 -1.50 -14.53 0.62
C PRO A 220 -0.80 -14.15 -0.70
N SER A 221 -1.43 -14.40 -1.85
CA SER A 221 -0.83 -14.04 -3.14
C SER A 221 -0.79 -12.53 -3.36
N GLU A 222 -1.82 -11.78 -2.95
CA GLU A 222 -1.78 -10.31 -2.97
C GLU A 222 -0.69 -9.78 -2.06
N TYR A 223 -0.57 -10.29 -0.83
CA TYR A 223 0.44 -9.88 0.14
C TYR A 223 1.86 -10.07 -0.40
N HIS A 224 2.14 -11.19 -1.08
CA HIS A 224 3.49 -11.51 -1.56
C HIS A 224 3.80 -11.01 -2.98
N LEU A 225 2.80 -10.73 -3.81
CA LEU A 225 3.01 -10.36 -5.23
C LEU A 225 2.63 -8.90 -5.54
N SER A 226 1.85 -8.21 -4.70
CA SER A 226 1.40 -6.85 -4.99
C SER A 226 2.50 -5.81 -4.90
N ALA A 227 2.54 -4.94 -5.91
CA ALA A 227 3.39 -3.75 -5.90
C ALA A 227 3.01 -2.79 -4.76
N ASP A 228 1.77 -2.80 -4.29
CA ASP A 228 1.29 -1.86 -3.25
C ASP A 228 2.03 -2.06 -1.92
N ARG A 229 2.48 -3.29 -1.63
CA ARG A 229 3.30 -3.57 -0.45
C ARG A 229 4.58 -2.74 -0.42
N THR A 230 5.14 -2.46 -1.59
CA THR A 230 6.40 -1.71 -1.72
C THR A 230 6.24 -0.22 -1.42
N ASN A 231 5.01 0.32 -1.45
CA ASN A 231 4.72 1.71 -1.08
C ASN A 231 5.25 2.06 0.32
N LEU A 232 5.42 1.05 1.18
CA LEU A 232 6.03 1.19 2.50
C LEU A 232 7.39 1.87 2.45
N LEU A 233 8.23 1.55 1.46
CA LEU A 233 9.61 2.03 1.36
C LEU A 233 9.86 3.01 0.21
N ARG A 234 8.88 3.21 -0.69
CA ARG A 234 8.99 4.14 -1.83
C ARG A 234 9.43 5.56 -1.47
N PRO A 235 8.95 6.19 -0.39
CA PRO A 235 9.40 7.54 -0.02
C PRO A 235 10.90 7.63 0.31
N PHE A 236 11.56 6.49 0.56
CA PHE A 236 12.93 6.40 1.09
C PHE A 236 13.91 5.76 0.09
N VAL A 237 13.54 5.64 -1.19
CA VAL A 237 14.43 5.07 -2.23
C VAL A 237 15.79 5.78 -2.28
N GLY A 238 15.81 7.10 -2.05
CA GLY A 238 17.05 7.88 -2.01
C GLY A 238 18.03 7.40 -0.93
N ASP A 239 17.52 6.94 0.22
CA ASP A 239 18.34 6.42 1.33
C ASP A 239 18.87 5.00 1.05
N LEU A 240 18.24 4.28 0.12
CA LEU A 240 18.64 2.92 -0.28
C LEU A 240 19.71 2.92 -1.37
N ALA A 241 19.80 3.99 -2.16
CA ALA A 241 20.70 4.06 -3.30
C ALA A 241 22.17 3.80 -2.91
N GLY A 242 22.72 2.69 -3.40
CA GLY A 242 24.09 2.28 -3.10
C GLY A 242 24.33 1.66 -1.71
N ALA A 243 23.31 1.57 -0.87
CA ALA A 243 23.39 0.99 0.48
C ALA A 243 23.57 -0.54 0.47
N SER A 244 24.27 -1.09 1.46
CA SER A 244 24.19 -2.51 1.81
C SER A 244 23.05 -2.77 2.78
N VAL A 245 22.10 -3.62 2.40
CA VAL A 245 20.87 -3.89 3.14
C VAL A 245 20.82 -5.34 3.62
N LEU A 246 20.47 -5.54 4.89
CA LEU A 246 20.10 -6.84 5.45
C LEU A 246 18.60 -6.85 5.76
N GLU A 247 17.85 -7.69 5.06
CA GLU A 247 16.44 -7.93 5.34
C GLU A 247 16.29 -9.19 6.18
N LEU A 248 15.80 -9.03 7.42
CA LEU A 248 15.51 -10.15 8.31
C LEU A 248 14.03 -10.52 8.17
N GLY A 249 13.72 -11.79 7.88
CA GLY A 249 12.36 -12.28 7.68
C GLY A 249 11.76 -11.85 6.34
N CYS A 250 12.43 -12.18 5.23
CA CYS A 250 12.03 -11.69 3.90
C CYS A 250 10.77 -12.35 3.31
N GLY A 251 10.28 -13.44 3.91
CA GLY A 251 9.13 -14.18 3.41
C GLY A 251 9.34 -14.65 1.97
N CYS A 252 8.34 -14.44 1.11
CA CYS A 252 8.40 -14.80 -0.32
C CYS A 252 9.07 -13.73 -1.21
N GLY A 253 9.76 -12.74 -0.61
CA GLY A 253 10.62 -11.81 -1.34
C GLY A 253 9.93 -10.56 -1.91
N ALA A 254 8.74 -10.20 -1.43
CA ALA A 254 8.00 -9.03 -1.91
C ALA A 254 8.76 -7.70 -1.69
N ILE A 255 9.27 -7.50 -0.48
CA ILE A 255 10.10 -6.33 -0.14
C ILE A 255 11.54 -6.53 -0.63
N THR A 256 12.08 -7.75 -0.57
CA THR A 256 13.40 -8.08 -1.15
C THR A 256 13.53 -7.67 -2.59
N ARG A 257 12.49 -7.92 -3.39
CA ARG A 257 12.48 -7.53 -4.80
C ARG A 257 12.65 -6.02 -4.96
N PHE A 258 11.88 -5.25 -4.19
CA PHE A 258 11.99 -3.79 -4.19
C PHE A 258 13.37 -3.31 -3.72
N LEU A 259 13.90 -3.88 -2.64
CA LEU A 259 15.23 -3.55 -2.14
C LEU A 259 16.30 -3.88 -3.19
N GLY A 260 16.20 -5.02 -3.88
CA GLY A 260 17.16 -5.44 -4.90
C GLY A 260 17.19 -4.53 -6.13
N GLU A 261 16.05 -3.93 -6.49
CA GLU A 261 15.96 -2.96 -7.59
C GLU A 261 16.54 -1.58 -7.23
N HIS A 262 16.63 -1.23 -5.94
CA HIS A 262 16.94 0.15 -5.50
C HIS A 262 18.19 0.28 -4.63
N ALA A 263 18.67 -0.81 -4.03
CA ALA A 263 19.85 -0.82 -3.16
C ALA A 263 21.11 -1.30 -3.87
N GLY A 264 22.27 -0.96 -3.31
CA GLY A 264 23.56 -1.42 -3.84
C GLY A 264 23.73 -2.93 -3.72
N GLN A 265 23.40 -3.49 -2.56
CA GLN A 265 23.46 -4.93 -2.28
C GLN A 265 22.42 -5.32 -1.24
N VAL A 266 21.80 -6.48 -1.40
CA VAL A 266 20.78 -7.01 -0.48
C VAL A 266 21.14 -8.43 -0.04
N VAL A 267 21.15 -8.65 1.26
CA VAL A 267 21.17 -9.98 1.86
C VAL A 267 19.82 -10.17 2.56
N ALA A 268 19.05 -11.19 2.17
CA ALA A 268 17.74 -11.47 2.73
C ALA A 268 17.76 -12.81 3.47
N VAL A 269 17.20 -12.83 4.68
CA VAL A 269 17.18 -14.01 5.56
C VAL A 269 15.75 -14.46 5.77
N GLU A 270 15.47 -15.74 5.57
CA GLU A 270 14.15 -16.36 5.80
C GLU A 270 14.31 -17.73 6.46
N GLY A 271 13.50 -18.04 7.47
CA GLY A 271 13.62 -19.30 8.19
C GLY A 271 13.13 -20.51 7.39
N SER A 272 12.05 -20.33 6.61
CA SER A 272 11.46 -21.40 5.78
C SER A 272 12.21 -21.57 4.46
N ILE A 273 12.67 -22.78 4.16
CA ILE A 273 13.30 -23.09 2.86
C ILE A 273 12.32 -22.90 1.69
N GLN A 274 11.03 -23.19 1.89
CA GLN A 274 10.02 -23.03 0.84
C GLN A 274 9.85 -21.55 0.47
N ARG A 275 9.68 -20.67 1.47
CA ARG A 275 9.55 -19.23 1.29
C ARG A 275 10.85 -18.59 0.77
N ALA A 276 12.01 -19.02 1.29
CA ALA A 276 13.32 -18.60 0.78
C ALA A 276 13.49 -18.96 -0.70
N THR A 277 13.02 -20.13 -1.13
CA THR A 277 13.04 -20.55 -2.54
C THR A 277 12.15 -19.64 -3.39
N ILE A 278 10.96 -19.27 -2.91
CA ILE A 278 10.08 -18.32 -3.60
C ILE A 278 10.76 -16.94 -3.70
N ALA A 279 11.39 -16.47 -2.62
CA ALA A 279 12.12 -15.19 -2.63
C ALA A 279 13.30 -15.20 -3.62
N ALA A 280 14.06 -16.30 -3.68
CA ALA A 280 15.15 -16.49 -4.63
C ALA A 280 14.64 -16.49 -6.08
N GLU A 281 13.51 -17.15 -6.34
CA GLU A 281 12.86 -17.16 -7.64
C GLU A 281 12.30 -15.77 -8.02
N ARG A 282 11.71 -15.04 -7.05
CA ARG A 282 11.21 -13.65 -7.21
C ARG A 282 12.33 -12.68 -7.58
N CYS A 283 13.56 -12.97 -7.17
CA CYS A 283 14.74 -12.12 -7.37
C CYS A 283 15.79 -12.73 -8.32
N ARG A 284 15.45 -13.77 -9.10
CA ARG A 284 16.39 -14.56 -9.91
C ARG A 284 17.21 -13.77 -10.93
N ASP A 285 16.70 -12.64 -11.38
CA ASP A 285 17.33 -11.71 -12.33
C ASP A 285 18.22 -10.65 -11.66
N LEU A 286 18.20 -10.56 -10.33
CA LEU A 286 18.92 -9.56 -9.54
C LEU A 286 20.21 -10.15 -8.93
N LYS A 287 21.35 -9.82 -9.55
CA LYS A 287 22.68 -10.34 -9.13
C LYS A 287 23.19 -9.77 -7.80
N ASN A 288 22.60 -8.67 -7.34
CA ASN A 288 22.94 -7.99 -6.09
C ASN A 288 22.13 -8.50 -4.89
N VAL A 289 21.23 -9.47 -5.09
CA VAL A 289 20.42 -10.09 -4.04
C VAL A 289 21.00 -11.45 -3.68
N THR A 290 21.16 -11.73 -2.39
CA THR A 290 21.48 -13.06 -1.88
C THR A 290 20.45 -13.49 -0.85
N ILE A 291 19.90 -14.69 -1.01
CA ILE A 291 18.93 -15.28 -0.08
C ILE A 291 19.61 -16.32 0.79
N ILE A 292 19.38 -16.24 2.10
CA ILE A 292 19.88 -17.16 3.12
C ILE A 292 18.70 -17.77 3.85
N GLN A 293 18.67 -19.10 3.94
CA GLN A 293 17.78 -19.84 4.81
C GLN A 293 18.42 -19.99 6.18
N ASP A 294 17.87 -19.27 7.18
CA ASP A 294 18.29 -19.35 8.58
C ASP A 294 17.34 -18.60 9.54
N LYS A 295 17.55 -18.78 10.84
CA LYS A 295 16.99 -17.95 11.91
C LYS A 295 17.69 -16.59 11.93
N LEU A 296 16.90 -15.52 12.04
CA LEU A 296 17.38 -14.12 11.97
C LEU A 296 18.46 -13.77 13.01
N GLN A 297 18.47 -14.44 14.16
CA GLN A 297 19.40 -14.18 15.24
C GLN A 297 20.75 -14.87 15.05
N ASP A 298 20.80 -15.92 14.25
CA ASP A 298 21.95 -16.81 14.24
C ASP A 298 22.92 -16.53 13.08
N VAL A 299 22.55 -15.68 12.11
CA VAL A 299 23.45 -15.32 11.01
C VAL A 299 24.75 -14.68 11.54
N PRO A 300 25.93 -15.01 10.98
CA PRO A 300 27.24 -14.70 11.56
C PRO A 300 27.73 -13.28 11.24
N PHE A 301 26.82 -12.36 10.95
CA PHE A 301 27.19 -11.00 10.55
C PHE A 301 27.49 -10.11 11.75
N GLU A 302 28.45 -9.21 11.59
CA GLU A 302 28.70 -8.10 12.52
C GLU A 302 29.16 -6.85 11.76
N ALA A 303 28.49 -5.72 12.02
CA ALA A 303 28.81 -4.38 11.52
C ALA A 303 29.05 -4.28 9.99
N GLN A 304 28.16 -4.89 9.20
CA GLN A 304 28.30 -5.00 7.73
C GLN A 304 27.32 -4.14 6.93
N PHE A 305 26.20 -3.72 7.52
CA PHE A 305 25.07 -3.18 6.76
C PHE A 305 24.81 -1.70 7.05
N ASP A 306 24.49 -0.93 6.01
CA ASP A 306 24.02 0.44 6.14
C ASP A 306 22.56 0.46 6.62
N VAL A 307 21.76 -0.51 6.17
CA VAL A 307 20.35 -0.66 6.53
C VAL A 307 20.05 -2.10 6.98
N VAL A 308 19.29 -2.24 8.06
CA VAL A 308 18.70 -3.52 8.49
C VAL A 308 17.19 -3.35 8.55
N THR A 309 16.41 -4.33 8.11
CA THR A 309 14.93 -4.26 8.16
C THR A 309 14.32 -5.37 9.01
N LEU A 310 13.24 -5.02 9.72
CA LEU A 310 12.34 -5.92 10.46
C LEU A 310 10.90 -5.54 10.10
N ILE A 311 10.36 -6.09 9.01
CA ILE A 311 9.05 -5.72 8.45
C ILE A 311 8.08 -6.89 8.63
N GLY A 312 7.20 -6.81 9.63
CA GLY A 312 6.31 -7.92 10.01
C GLY A 312 7.08 -9.12 10.55
N VAL A 313 7.89 -8.89 11.59
CA VAL A 313 8.84 -9.87 12.15
C VAL A 313 8.94 -9.74 13.67
N LEU A 314 9.02 -8.51 14.16
CA LEU A 314 9.29 -8.24 15.57
C LEU A 314 8.19 -8.83 16.47
N GLU A 315 6.94 -8.80 16.03
CA GLU A 315 5.77 -9.33 16.72
C GLU A 315 5.84 -10.84 16.96
N TYR A 316 6.49 -11.59 16.07
CA TYR A 316 6.65 -13.04 16.17
C TYR A 316 7.89 -13.45 16.96
N SER A 317 8.74 -12.50 17.38
CA SER A 317 9.98 -12.83 18.08
C SER A 317 9.72 -13.58 19.38
N GLN A 318 8.58 -13.34 20.06
CA GLN A 318 8.19 -14.08 21.25
C GLN A 318 7.97 -15.59 21.00
N ILE A 319 7.64 -16.00 19.77
CA ILE A 319 7.39 -17.39 19.40
C ILE A 319 8.68 -18.08 18.94
N TYR A 320 9.52 -17.37 18.17
CA TYR A 320 10.63 -17.98 17.43
C TYR A 320 12.02 -17.70 18.01
N VAL A 321 12.12 -16.86 19.04
CA VAL A 321 13.39 -16.50 19.67
C VAL A 321 13.39 -16.95 21.12
N ASP A 322 14.29 -17.87 21.42
CA ASP A 322 14.53 -18.36 22.78
C ASP A 322 15.44 -17.41 23.54
N ALA A 323 14.84 -16.44 24.23
CA ALA A 323 15.51 -15.47 25.09
C ALA A 323 14.56 -14.95 26.18
N ASP A 324 15.11 -14.46 27.30
CA ASP A 324 14.30 -13.89 28.40
C ASP A 324 13.47 -12.65 27.97
N ASP A 325 14.01 -11.83 27.08
CA ASP A 325 13.32 -10.70 26.43
C ASP A 325 13.55 -10.78 24.91
N PRO A 326 12.74 -11.60 24.19
CA PRO A 326 12.93 -11.86 22.76
C PRO A 326 12.95 -10.60 21.91
N ILE A 327 12.07 -9.64 22.20
CA ILE A 327 12.00 -8.36 21.49
C ILE A 327 13.29 -7.57 21.65
N HIS A 328 13.78 -7.42 22.89
CA HIS A 328 15.02 -6.70 23.14
C HIS A 328 16.22 -7.39 22.50
N TYR A 329 16.27 -8.73 22.57
CA TYR A 329 17.34 -9.52 21.96
C TYR A 329 17.40 -9.32 20.44
N VAL A 330 16.27 -9.40 19.73
CA VAL A 330 16.22 -9.16 18.27
C VAL A 330 16.65 -7.74 17.92
N LEU A 331 16.20 -6.74 18.66
CA LEU A 331 16.62 -5.34 18.45
C LEU A 331 18.13 -5.15 18.67
N GLN A 332 18.71 -5.81 19.67
CA GLN A 332 20.16 -5.80 19.90
C GLN A 332 20.92 -6.51 18.78
N ARG A 333 20.44 -7.66 18.30
CA ARG A 333 21.05 -8.36 17.15
C ARG A 333 21.02 -7.48 15.90
N ALA A 334 19.89 -6.86 15.58
CA ALA A 334 19.80 -5.90 14.49
C ALA A 334 20.82 -4.74 14.63
N LEU A 335 20.99 -4.20 15.83
CA LEU A 335 22.01 -3.18 16.11
C LEU A 335 23.45 -3.68 15.84
N THR A 336 23.75 -4.94 16.15
CA THR A 336 25.08 -5.53 15.90
C THR A 336 25.39 -5.69 14.41
N TYR A 337 24.38 -5.91 13.56
CA TYR A 337 24.55 -6.03 12.12
C TYR A 337 24.87 -4.70 11.42
N LEU A 338 24.44 -3.58 12.01
CA LEU A 338 24.63 -2.25 11.44
C LEU A 338 26.06 -1.72 11.57
N LYS A 339 26.55 -1.06 10.52
CA LYS A 339 27.73 -0.17 10.58
C LYS A 339 27.46 1.01 11.52
N PRO A 340 28.50 1.69 12.05
CA PRO A 340 28.31 2.97 12.73
C PRO A 340 27.52 3.96 11.85
N GLY A 341 26.50 4.61 12.42
CA GLY A 341 25.60 5.51 11.67
C GLY A 341 24.50 4.80 10.84
N GLY A 342 24.54 3.48 10.74
CA GLY A 342 23.54 2.69 10.01
C GLY A 342 22.13 2.78 10.63
N GLN A 343 21.13 2.34 9.86
CA GLN A 343 19.71 2.52 10.17
C GLN A 343 18.95 1.19 10.25
N LEU A 344 18.18 1.01 11.30
CA LEU A 344 17.15 -0.03 11.41
C LEU A 344 15.80 0.52 10.93
N ILE A 345 15.12 -0.23 10.07
CA ILE A 345 13.74 0.01 9.64
C ILE A 345 12.85 -1.05 10.27
N VAL A 346 11.84 -0.65 11.04
CA VAL A 346 10.86 -1.55 11.65
C VAL A 346 9.47 -1.20 11.13
N ALA A 347 8.72 -2.19 10.64
CA ALA A 347 7.30 -2.03 10.34
C ALA A 347 6.48 -3.11 11.06
N ILE A 348 5.45 -2.67 11.78
CA ILE A 348 4.67 -3.50 12.70
C ILE A 348 3.30 -2.85 12.97
N GLU A 349 2.31 -3.66 13.31
CA GLU A 349 1.04 -3.21 13.89
C GLU A 349 1.24 -2.40 15.17
N ASN A 350 0.35 -1.43 15.37
CA ASN A 350 0.25 -0.68 16.61
C ASN A 350 -0.75 -1.35 17.55
N GLN A 351 -0.36 -1.76 18.76
CA GLN A 351 -1.26 -2.31 19.78
C GLN A 351 -2.53 -1.47 20.03
N LEU A 352 -2.44 -0.15 19.79
CA LEU A 352 -3.52 0.83 19.99
C LEU A 352 -4.11 1.35 18.67
N GLY A 353 -3.96 0.61 17.56
CA GLY A 353 -4.55 0.97 16.27
C GLY A 353 -6.05 1.29 16.39
N LEU A 354 -6.50 2.39 15.78
CA LEU A 354 -7.89 2.87 15.88
C LEU A 354 -8.90 1.82 15.41
N LYS A 355 -8.52 0.98 14.43
CA LYS A 355 -9.36 -0.13 13.95
C LYS A 355 -9.77 -1.12 15.05
N TYR A 356 -8.92 -1.37 16.04
CA TYR A 356 -9.24 -2.29 17.14
C TYR A 356 -10.31 -1.70 18.05
N PHE A 357 -10.24 -0.40 18.35
CA PHE A 357 -11.32 0.31 19.05
C PHE A 357 -12.64 0.28 18.27
N ALA A 358 -12.57 0.28 16.94
CA ALA A 358 -13.74 0.15 16.07
C ALA A 358 -14.28 -1.29 16.01
N GLY A 359 -13.62 -2.29 16.60
CA GLY A 359 -14.06 -3.68 16.67
C GLY A 359 -13.36 -4.63 15.71
N ALA A 360 -12.24 -4.24 15.09
CA ALA A 360 -11.37 -5.18 14.39
C ALA A 360 -10.74 -6.17 15.39
N PRO A 361 -10.59 -7.45 15.03
CA PRO A 361 -9.76 -8.37 15.81
C PRO A 361 -8.29 -7.97 15.70
N GLU A 362 -7.49 -8.40 16.66
CA GLU A 362 -6.04 -8.33 16.57
C GLU A 362 -5.55 -9.14 15.34
N ASP A 363 -4.60 -8.61 14.58
CA ASP A 363 -4.20 -9.10 13.24
C ASP A 363 -3.66 -10.54 13.23
N HIS A 364 -3.19 -11.03 14.36
CA HIS A 364 -2.54 -12.34 14.51
C HIS A 364 -3.46 -13.41 15.10
N GLY A 365 -4.76 -13.13 15.18
CA GLY A 365 -5.76 -14.11 15.61
C GLY A 365 -5.85 -14.31 17.12
N VAL A 366 -5.23 -13.43 17.93
CA VAL A 366 -5.32 -13.49 19.40
C VAL A 366 -6.74 -13.19 19.88
N GLY A 367 -7.47 -12.34 19.16
CA GLY A 367 -8.89 -12.08 19.40
C GLY A 367 -9.26 -10.59 19.38
N LEU A 368 -10.52 -10.29 19.66
CA LEU A 368 -11.01 -8.91 19.76
C LEU A 368 -10.41 -8.19 20.97
N MET A 369 -9.95 -6.95 20.76
CA MET A 369 -9.40 -6.09 21.82
C MET A 369 -8.20 -6.70 22.57
N ALA A 370 -7.53 -7.71 22.01
CA ALA A 370 -6.44 -8.41 22.70
C ALA A 370 -5.27 -7.48 23.03
N GLY A 371 -4.86 -6.64 22.08
CA GLY A 371 -3.82 -5.63 22.30
C GLY A 371 -4.20 -4.59 23.36
N ILE A 372 -5.45 -4.11 23.34
CA ILE A 372 -5.94 -3.10 24.31
C ILE A 372 -6.03 -3.66 25.74
N ASN A 373 -6.45 -4.92 25.88
CA ASN A 373 -6.54 -5.59 27.17
C ASN A 373 -5.22 -6.24 27.62
N ASP A 374 -4.18 -6.17 26.79
CA ASP A 374 -2.88 -6.82 27.00
C ASP A 374 -3.00 -8.32 27.31
N THR A 375 -3.85 -9.04 26.54
CA THR A 375 -4.13 -10.47 26.75
C THR A 375 -3.21 -11.37 25.92
N TYR A 376 -2.00 -10.92 25.62
CA TYR A 376 -1.00 -11.73 24.93
C TYR A 376 -0.51 -12.86 25.85
N GLY A 377 -0.37 -14.06 25.29
CA GLY A 377 0.15 -15.24 25.98
C GLY A 377 1.66 -15.40 25.78
N GLU A 378 2.27 -16.39 26.43
CA GLU A 378 3.72 -16.67 26.31
C GLU A 378 4.13 -17.10 24.89
N ASN A 379 3.24 -17.75 24.13
CA ASN A 379 3.48 -18.24 22.77
C ASN A 379 2.51 -17.62 21.74
N THR A 380 2.19 -16.33 21.89
CA THR A 380 1.41 -15.59 20.89
C THR A 380 2.22 -14.44 20.33
N PRO A 381 1.91 -13.93 19.13
CA PRO A 381 2.51 -12.69 18.66
C PRO A 381 2.16 -11.55 19.61
N ILE A 382 3.05 -10.56 19.72
CA ILE A 382 2.90 -9.40 20.62
C ILE A 382 3.15 -8.10 19.87
N THR A 383 2.36 -7.08 20.18
CA THR A 383 2.53 -5.73 19.60
C THR A 383 2.65 -4.69 20.70
N PHE A 384 3.08 -3.48 20.34
CA PHE A 384 3.34 -2.41 21.30
C PHE A 384 2.74 -1.09 20.85
N GLY A 385 2.27 -0.29 21.79
CA GLY A 385 1.96 1.11 21.52
C GLY A 385 3.22 1.92 21.14
N ARG A 386 3.05 3.00 20.39
CA ARG A 386 4.17 3.82 19.83
C ARG A 386 5.26 4.13 20.84
N LYS A 387 4.88 4.74 21.98
CA LYS A 387 5.81 5.20 23.02
C LYS A 387 6.56 4.04 23.68
N GLU A 388 5.92 2.89 23.82
CA GLU A 388 6.57 1.70 24.37
C GLU A 388 7.61 1.15 23.38
N LEU A 389 7.25 1.03 22.09
CA LEU A 389 8.16 0.54 21.07
C LEU A 389 9.37 1.47 20.88
N GLU A 390 9.15 2.78 20.82
CA GLU A 390 10.24 3.78 20.78
C GLU A 390 11.20 3.62 21.98
N LYS A 391 10.67 3.38 23.19
CA LYS A 391 11.47 3.17 24.39
C LYS A 391 12.25 1.85 24.32
N ARG A 392 11.65 0.77 23.82
CA ARG A 392 12.32 -0.53 23.63
C ARG A 392 13.47 -0.43 22.63
N ILE A 393 13.26 0.25 21.50
CA ILE A 393 14.29 0.52 20.50
C ILE A 393 15.44 1.33 21.10
N LYS A 394 15.15 2.44 21.81
CA LYS A 394 16.20 3.23 22.48
C LYS A 394 16.95 2.41 23.55
N LYS A 395 16.25 1.59 24.33
CA LYS A 395 16.85 0.69 25.32
C LYS A 395 17.80 -0.33 24.69
N ALA A 396 17.54 -0.77 23.45
CA ALA A 396 18.42 -1.67 22.71
C ALA A 396 19.75 -1.03 22.28
N GLY A 397 19.86 0.31 22.29
CA GLY A 397 21.10 1.03 22.03
C GLY A 397 21.06 1.96 20.80
N PHE A 398 19.90 2.16 20.19
CA PHE A 398 19.72 3.13 19.10
C PHE A 398 19.67 4.56 19.66
N SER A 399 20.34 5.50 18.98
CA SER A 399 20.49 6.89 19.44
C SER A 399 19.28 7.76 19.11
N SER A 400 18.56 7.46 18.02
CA SER A 400 17.35 8.16 17.60
C SER A 400 16.34 7.20 17.00
N VAL A 401 15.06 7.61 17.03
CA VAL A 401 13.93 6.89 16.44
C VAL A 401 12.99 7.92 15.81
N GLN A 402 12.63 7.73 14.55
CA GLN A 402 11.62 8.52 13.83
C GLN A 402 10.44 7.61 13.45
N THR A 403 9.23 7.97 13.85
CA THR A 403 8.03 7.20 13.58
C THR A 403 7.23 7.81 12.43
N HIS A 404 7.10 7.06 11.35
CA HIS A 404 6.19 7.32 10.25
C HIS A 404 4.92 6.48 10.45
N LEU A 405 3.82 6.92 9.86
CA LEU A 405 2.53 6.21 9.91
C LEU A 405 2.27 5.57 8.55
N SER A 406 1.93 4.30 8.54
CA SER A 406 1.56 3.54 7.33
C SER A 406 0.07 3.23 7.38
N LEU A 407 -0.68 3.72 6.39
CA LEU A 407 -2.13 3.59 6.33
C LEU A 407 -2.59 2.91 5.01
N PRO A 408 -3.63 2.06 5.04
CA PRO A 408 -4.40 1.67 6.23
C PRO A 408 -3.61 0.82 7.23
N ASP A 409 -2.53 0.18 6.79
CA ASP A 409 -1.55 -0.52 7.60
C ASP A 409 -0.19 -0.59 6.86
N TYR A 410 0.82 -1.27 7.43
CA TYR A 410 2.12 -1.47 6.78
C TYR A 410 2.14 -2.58 5.72
N LYS A 411 1.08 -3.39 5.61
CA LYS A 411 1.04 -4.58 4.75
C LYS A 411 0.82 -4.19 3.30
N LEU A 412 -0.16 -3.32 3.05
CA LEU A 412 -0.49 -2.74 1.74
C LEU A 412 -0.78 -1.22 1.88
N PRO A 413 0.22 -0.40 2.26
CA PRO A 413 -0.01 1.01 2.50
C PRO A 413 -0.34 1.76 1.21
N SER A 414 -1.32 2.65 1.26
CA SER A 414 -1.56 3.67 0.24
C SER A 414 -1.11 5.06 0.68
N LEU A 415 -0.84 5.26 1.98
CA LEU A 415 -0.40 6.54 2.53
C LEU A 415 0.71 6.33 3.56
N ILE A 416 1.82 7.03 3.37
CA ILE A 416 2.90 7.17 4.35
C ILE A 416 2.91 8.59 4.88
N VAL A 417 2.78 8.76 6.20
CA VAL A 417 2.79 10.08 6.86
C VAL A 417 4.11 10.25 7.61
N HIS A 418 4.81 11.33 7.32
CA HIS A 418 6.06 11.67 7.97
C HIS A 418 5.83 12.40 9.30
N PRO A 419 6.84 12.43 10.20
CA PRO A 419 6.77 13.21 11.44
C PRO A 419 6.34 14.66 11.24
N ALA A 420 6.80 15.32 10.18
CA ALA A 420 6.37 16.68 9.86
C ALA A 420 4.88 16.77 9.52
N GLY A 421 4.29 15.74 8.91
CA GLY A 421 2.88 15.71 8.52
C GLY A 421 1.93 15.71 9.71
N TYR A 422 2.09 14.78 10.66
CA TYR A 422 1.19 14.70 11.82
C TYR A 422 1.49 15.73 12.92
N ASN A 423 2.56 16.52 12.77
CA ASN A 423 2.88 17.66 13.64
C ASN A 423 2.57 19.03 12.99
N ASN A 424 2.03 19.05 11.76
CA ASN A 424 1.72 20.29 11.05
C ASN A 424 0.23 20.63 11.16
N GLU A 425 -0.10 21.68 11.90
CA GLU A 425 -1.49 22.14 12.11
C GLU A 425 -2.15 22.70 10.84
N ASN A 426 -1.37 23.11 9.84
CA ASN A 426 -1.87 23.60 8.54
C ASN A 426 -2.09 22.47 7.53
N PHE A 427 -1.90 21.21 7.92
CA PHE A 427 -2.11 20.07 7.05
C PHE A 427 -3.32 19.28 7.54
N GLU A 428 -4.39 19.23 6.74
CA GLU A 428 -5.65 18.54 7.03
C GLU A 428 -5.52 17.02 6.93
N LEU A 429 -4.61 16.46 7.72
CA LEU A 429 -4.24 15.05 7.75
C LEU A 429 -5.43 14.13 8.02
N GLY A 430 -6.37 14.55 8.88
CA GLY A 430 -7.57 13.79 9.22
C GLY A 430 -8.37 13.33 8.00
N SER A 431 -8.50 14.18 6.98
CA SER A 431 -9.19 13.87 5.72
C SER A 431 -8.44 12.83 4.89
N LEU A 432 -7.10 12.90 4.86
CA LEU A 432 -6.26 11.91 4.18
C LEU A 432 -6.35 10.53 4.86
N LEU A 433 -6.28 10.50 6.20
CA LEU A 433 -6.42 9.27 7.00
C LEU A 433 -7.82 8.64 6.84
N ALA A 434 -8.87 9.46 6.79
CA ALA A 434 -10.23 8.98 6.57
C ALA A 434 -10.38 8.22 5.25
N ASN A 435 -9.77 8.72 4.18
CA ASN A 435 -9.84 8.10 2.86
C ASN A 435 -9.11 6.75 2.75
N THR A 436 -8.20 6.43 3.67
CA THR A 436 -7.51 5.14 3.65
C THR A 436 -8.29 4.02 4.32
N ALA A 437 -9.25 4.34 5.20
CA ALA A 437 -9.94 3.34 6.04
C ALA A 437 -10.69 2.27 5.23
N TYR A 438 -11.23 2.62 4.05
CA TYR A 438 -11.90 1.68 3.16
C TYR A 438 -10.94 0.65 2.52
N TYR A 439 -9.65 0.98 2.40
CA TYR A 439 -8.66 0.08 1.80
C TYR A 439 -8.14 -0.99 2.75
N ASP A 440 -8.47 -0.91 4.05
CA ASP A 440 -8.06 -1.91 5.03
C ASP A 440 -8.64 -3.28 4.66
N ARG A 441 -7.75 -4.27 4.44
CA ARG A 441 -8.16 -5.64 4.11
C ARG A 441 -8.72 -6.37 5.31
N GLN A 442 -8.42 -5.91 6.52
CA GLN A 442 -8.99 -6.44 7.74
C GLN A 442 -10.38 -5.84 7.97
N GLY A 443 -11.38 -6.49 7.37
CA GLY A 443 -12.77 -6.07 7.50
C GLY A 443 -13.27 -6.12 8.95
N ILE A 444 -14.00 -5.08 9.37
CA ILE A 444 -14.67 -5.07 10.68
C ILE A 444 -16.08 -5.63 10.54
N ALA A 445 -16.34 -6.79 11.13
CA ALA A 445 -17.64 -7.45 11.04
C ALA A 445 -18.75 -6.57 11.66
N ASN A 446 -18.52 -6.09 12.89
CA ASN A 446 -19.47 -5.27 13.64
C ASN A 446 -18.80 -3.96 14.09
N PRO A 447 -18.72 -2.95 13.22
CA PRO A 447 -18.05 -1.70 13.56
C PRO A 447 -18.77 -0.98 14.69
N LEU A 448 -18.04 -0.59 15.73
CA LEU A 448 -18.55 0.17 16.88
C LEU A 448 -18.73 1.66 16.54
N PHE A 449 -17.89 2.18 15.64
CA PHE A 449 -17.98 3.52 15.07
C PHE A 449 -17.41 3.54 13.65
N SER A 450 -17.63 4.64 12.91
CA SER A 450 -17.06 4.85 11.56
C SER A 450 -15.64 5.37 11.67
N LEU A 451 -14.66 4.64 11.11
CA LEU A 451 -13.26 5.07 11.05
C LEU A 451 -13.11 6.33 10.18
N GLU A 452 -13.84 6.39 9.07
CA GLU A 452 -13.87 7.51 8.11
C GLU A 452 -14.30 8.82 8.78
N SER A 453 -15.16 8.72 9.80
CA SER A 453 -15.63 9.88 10.57
C SER A 453 -14.73 10.19 11.77
N ALA A 454 -14.09 9.17 12.35
CA ALA A 454 -13.29 9.31 13.56
C ALA A 454 -11.92 9.97 13.31
N TRP A 455 -11.30 9.72 12.16
CA TRP A 455 -9.94 10.19 11.87
C TRP A 455 -9.76 11.71 11.94
N ASP A 456 -10.75 12.49 11.51
CA ASP A 456 -10.72 13.95 11.66
C ASP A 456 -10.66 14.38 13.13
N VAL A 457 -11.46 13.72 13.98
CA VAL A 457 -11.46 13.98 15.43
C VAL A 457 -10.16 13.56 16.08
N ILE A 458 -9.59 12.43 15.67
CA ILE A 458 -8.29 11.95 16.15
C ILE A 458 -7.18 12.92 15.76
N SER A 459 -7.18 13.39 14.50
CA SER A 459 -6.14 14.28 13.99
C SER A 459 -6.14 15.64 14.66
N ARG A 460 -7.30 16.29 14.80
CA ARG A 460 -7.38 17.61 15.46
C ARG A 460 -7.04 17.60 16.95
N ASN A 461 -6.94 16.42 17.58
CA ASN A 461 -6.51 16.25 18.96
C ASN A 461 -5.04 15.79 19.07
N GLY A 462 -4.29 15.71 17.96
CA GLY A 462 -2.89 15.30 17.96
C GLY A 462 -2.68 13.82 18.28
N LEU A 463 -3.69 12.96 18.04
CA LEU A 463 -3.64 11.53 18.38
C LEU A 463 -3.35 10.62 17.16
N SER A 464 -3.17 11.18 15.96
CA SER A 464 -2.95 10.40 14.72
C SER A 464 -1.79 9.41 14.86
N ALA A 465 -0.65 9.85 15.38
CA ALA A 465 0.52 8.99 15.50
C ALA A 465 0.36 7.89 16.57
N ASP A 466 -0.41 8.14 17.63
CA ASP A 466 -0.62 7.16 18.69
C ASP A 466 -1.68 6.11 18.33
N LEU A 467 -2.59 6.43 17.39
CA LEU A 467 -3.72 5.58 16.99
C LEU A 467 -3.67 5.09 15.54
N ALA A 468 -2.65 5.43 14.76
CA ALA A 468 -2.41 4.81 13.45
C ALA A 468 -2.37 3.28 13.59
N ASN A 469 -2.93 2.54 12.64
CA ASN A 469 -3.03 1.08 12.75
C ASN A 469 -1.65 0.38 12.72
N SER A 470 -0.63 1.04 12.17
CA SER A 470 0.71 0.49 12.03
C SER A 470 1.75 1.60 12.03
N PHE A 471 2.99 1.20 12.32
CA PHE A 471 4.16 2.08 12.31
C PHE A 471 5.13 1.68 11.22
N LEU A 472 5.85 2.68 10.72
CA LEU A 472 7.12 2.52 10.02
C LEU A 472 8.17 3.35 10.77
N MET A 473 8.99 2.69 11.57
CA MET A 473 9.99 3.34 12.44
C MET A 473 11.39 3.21 11.87
N PHE A 474 12.11 4.32 11.88
CA PHE A 474 13.51 4.39 11.48
C PHE A 474 14.37 4.72 12.69
N ALA A 475 15.28 3.83 13.05
CA ALA A 475 16.15 4.00 14.22
C ALA A 475 17.62 4.01 13.80
N ARG A 476 18.42 4.96 14.32
CA ARG A 476 19.83 5.09 13.94
C ARG A 476 20.77 4.55 15.01
N LYS A 477 21.81 3.84 14.57
CA LYS A 477 22.97 3.50 15.38
C LYS A 477 23.87 4.73 15.51
N ASP A 478 24.47 4.92 16.68
CA ASP A 478 25.45 5.98 16.90
C ASP A 478 26.61 5.88 15.88
N ASN A 479 27.06 7.02 15.35
CA ASN A 479 28.19 7.11 14.44
C ASN A 479 29.54 7.07 15.19
N GLY A 480 29.53 7.09 16.53
CA GLY A 480 30.72 7.02 17.37
C GLY A 480 31.54 8.31 17.41
N THR A 481 31.04 9.39 16.81
CA THR A 481 31.60 10.73 16.97
C THR A 481 30.84 11.41 18.12
N ASN A 482 31.55 11.98 19.11
CA ASN A 482 30.93 12.79 20.19
C ASN A 482 30.26 14.09 19.68
N VAL A 483 30.03 14.21 18.37
CA VAL A 483 29.23 15.25 17.78
C VAL A 483 27.78 14.78 17.96
N PRO A 484 26.92 15.52 18.69
CA PRO A 484 25.51 15.21 18.71
C PRO A 484 25.05 15.02 17.27
N PRO A 485 24.19 14.04 16.94
CA PRO A 485 23.54 14.07 15.66
C PRO A 485 22.94 15.47 15.54
N VAL A 486 23.45 16.26 14.59
CA VAL A 486 22.65 17.35 14.08
C VAL A 486 21.31 16.68 13.74
N ASP A 487 20.19 17.34 13.99
CA ASP A 487 18.91 16.95 13.37
C ASP A 487 19.02 17.11 11.84
N GLU A 488 20.03 16.49 11.22
CA GLU A 488 20.13 16.13 9.82
C GLU A 488 19.05 15.07 9.62
N SER A 489 17.84 15.61 9.53
CA SER A 489 16.76 15.01 8.78
C SER A 489 17.35 14.44 7.49
N PRO A 490 17.04 13.19 7.13
CA PRO A 490 17.64 12.53 5.96
C PRO A 490 17.41 13.38 4.70
N SER A 491 18.43 14.11 4.23
CA SER A 491 18.32 15.18 3.21
C SER A 491 17.27 16.27 3.57
N ASP A 492 17.58 17.55 3.32
CA ASP A 492 16.66 18.68 3.57
C ASP A 492 15.27 18.50 2.88
N ILE A 493 15.17 17.59 1.91
CA ILE A 493 13.95 17.20 1.20
C ILE A 493 12.98 16.41 2.10
N LEU A 494 13.43 15.46 2.93
CA LEU A 494 12.51 14.69 3.79
C LEU A 494 12.04 15.46 5.03
N SER A 495 12.79 16.46 5.52
CA SER A 495 12.30 17.38 6.56
C SER A 495 11.06 18.17 6.13
N SER A 496 10.92 18.42 4.83
CA SER A 496 9.77 19.14 4.26
C SER A 496 8.60 18.21 3.91
N ARG A 497 8.85 16.90 3.72
CA ARG A 497 7.82 15.96 3.28
C ARG A 497 6.83 15.68 4.42
N LEU A 498 5.55 15.91 4.15
CA LEU A 498 4.45 15.70 5.11
C LEU A 498 3.84 14.32 4.95
N ALA A 499 3.52 13.93 3.70
CA ALA A 499 2.95 12.64 3.39
C ALA A 499 3.21 12.23 1.93
N SER A 500 3.13 10.94 1.65
CA SER A 500 3.17 10.37 0.30
C SER A 500 2.00 9.41 0.11
N TYR A 501 1.15 9.70 -0.86
CA TYR A 501 -0.01 8.90 -1.24
C TYR A 501 0.26 8.18 -2.56
N TYR A 502 -0.17 6.93 -2.63
CA TYR A 502 -0.04 6.06 -3.79
C TYR A 502 -1.42 5.50 -4.13
N SER A 503 -1.76 5.54 -5.42
CA SER A 503 -3.02 4.96 -5.89
C SER A 503 -2.99 3.41 -5.80
N PRO A 504 -3.80 2.78 -4.93
CA PRO A 504 -3.77 1.34 -4.73
C PRO A 504 -4.37 0.59 -5.93
N LYS A 505 -3.94 -0.66 -6.15
CA LYS A 505 -4.48 -1.60 -7.15
C LYS A 505 -4.47 -1.08 -8.58
N ARG A 506 -3.44 -0.33 -8.95
CA ARG A 506 -3.24 0.16 -10.31
C ARG A 506 -1.98 -0.46 -10.91
N THR A 507 -2.00 -0.69 -12.22
CA THR A 507 -0.79 -0.97 -12.99
C THR A 507 0.20 0.19 -12.86
N GLN A 508 1.46 -0.04 -13.20
CA GLN A 508 2.49 1.00 -13.26
C GLN A 508 1.97 2.24 -14.00
N ALA A 509 1.56 2.07 -15.26
CA ALA A 509 1.12 3.17 -16.12
C ALA A 509 -0.09 3.97 -15.60
N ALA A 510 -0.91 3.38 -14.73
CA ALA A 510 -2.07 4.02 -14.12
C ALA A 510 -1.84 4.48 -12.67
N SER A 511 -0.75 4.05 -12.04
CA SER A 511 -0.40 4.39 -10.67
C SER A 511 0.24 5.78 -10.61
N GLN A 512 -0.06 6.50 -9.54
CA GLN A 512 0.46 7.83 -9.28
C GLN A 512 1.00 7.91 -7.86
N GLU A 513 2.02 8.74 -7.71
CA GLU A 513 2.55 9.19 -6.44
C GLU A 513 2.22 10.67 -6.25
N ILE A 514 1.61 10.99 -5.12
CA ILE A 514 1.29 12.35 -4.69
C ILE A 514 2.07 12.61 -3.40
N VAL A 515 2.92 13.64 -3.41
CA VAL A 515 3.76 14.00 -2.27
C VAL A 515 3.39 15.39 -1.78
N PHE A 516 3.00 15.48 -0.51
CA PHE A 516 2.74 16.74 0.17
C PHE A 516 4.04 17.23 0.81
N THR A 517 4.48 18.44 0.47
CA THR A 517 5.69 19.06 1.03
C THR A 517 5.38 20.42 1.63
N ALA A 518 5.90 20.71 2.82
CA ALA A 518 5.82 22.01 3.45
C ALA A 518 7.02 22.89 3.05
N SER A 519 6.73 24.11 2.58
CA SER A 519 7.66 25.23 2.56
C SER A 519 7.24 26.26 3.63
N ASP A 520 8.08 27.26 3.92
CA ASP A 520 7.97 28.20 5.07
C ASP A 520 6.55 28.71 5.38
N ARG A 521 5.64 28.82 4.39
CA ARG A 521 4.23 29.22 4.59
C ARG A 521 3.20 28.52 3.68
N LYS A 522 3.57 27.48 2.96
CA LYS A 522 2.69 26.84 1.97
C LYS A 522 2.91 25.33 1.93
N ILE A 523 1.86 24.60 1.60
CA ILE A 523 1.95 23.18 1.25
C ILE A 523 1.85 23.08 -0.26
N ASP A 524 2.82 22.38 -0.85
CA ASP A 524 2.82 22.04 -2.27
C ASP A 524 2.37 20.58 -2.43
N VAL A 525 1.56 20.34 -3.45
CA VAL A 525 1.10 19.01 -3.85
C VAL A 525 1.87 18.61 -5.09
N ASN A 526 2.80 17.68 -4.95
CA ASN A 526 3.69 17.25 -6.02
C ASN A 526 3.21 15.90 -6.56
N ARG A 527 2.77 15.86 -7.81
CA ARG A 527 2.21 14.66 -8.44
C ARG A 527 3.13 14.14 -9.55
N ARG A 528 3.31 12.82 -9.61
CA ARG A 528 3.97 12.16 -10.75
C ARG A 528 3.37 10.79 -11.03
N LYS A 529 3.47 10.36 -12.28
CA LYS A 529 3.13 8.99 -12.67
C LYS A 529 4.25 8.04 -12.25
N VAL A 530 3.87 6.85 -11.79
CA VAL A 530 4.81 5.75 -11.62
C VAL A 530 5.06 5.19 -13.03
N SER A 531 6.23 5.44 -13.61
CA SER A 531 6.59 4.92 -14.96
C SER A 531 7.88 4.11 -14.89
N SER A 532 8.37 3.65 -16.04
CA SER A 532 9.70 3.02 -16.17
C SER A 532 10.83 3.88 -15.61
N ASP A 533 10.67 5.20 -15.66
CA ASP A 533 11.68 6.18 -15.30
C ASP A 533 11.51 6.65 -13.84
N TRP A 534 10.57 6.06 -13.08
CA TRP A 534 10.43 6.29 -11.65
C TRP A 534 11.66 5.74 -10.89
N PRO A 535 12.20 6.46 -9.88
CA PRO A 535 11.70 7.69 -9.26
C PRO A 535 12.28 8.98 -9.87
N ASN A 536 12.81 8.98 -11.09
CA ASN A 536 13.53 10.11 -11.67
C ASN A 536 12.65 11.12 -12.44
N ASN A 537 11.37 10.81 -12.66
CA ASN A 537 10.45 11.72 -13.35
C ASN A 537 10.16 13.00 -12.56
N ASP A 538 9.97 14.09 -13.30
CA ASP A 538 9.56 15.39 -12.77
C ASP A 538 8.16 15.34 -12.13
N PHE A 539 8.00 16.18 -11.10
CA PHE A 539 6.72 16.42 -10.46
C PHE A 539 5.97 17.55 -11.15
N ALA A 540 4.66 17.36 -11.36
CA ALA A 540 3.72 18.45 -11.51
C ALA A 540 3.41 19.03 -10.14
N VAL A 541 3.53 20.36 -9.99
CA VAL A 541 3.32 21.05 -8.71
C VAL A 541 1.97 21.77 -8.74
N GLU A 542 1.13 21.48 -7.75
CA GLU A 542 -0.18 22.08 -7.56
C GLU A 542 -0.25 22.78 -6.19
N ASP A 543 -1.13 23.78 -6.08
CA ASP A 543 -1.41 24.45 -4.81
C ASP A 543 -2.26 23.55 -3.91
N TYR A 544 -1.88 23.42 -2.64
CA TYR A 544 -2.72 22.77 -1.66
C TYR A 544 -3.99 23.58 -1.38
N VAL A 545 -5.16 22.94 -1.52
CA VAL A 545 -6.46 23.58 -1.30
C VAL A 545 -6.97 23.23 0.10
N HIS A 546 -7.03 24.24 0.96
CA HIS A 546 -7.59 24.09 2.31
C HIS A 546 -9.10 23.88 2.30
N GLY A 547 -9.60 23.14 3.28
CA GLY A 547 -11.04 22.90 3.48
C GLY A 547 -11.35 21.44 3.81
N ARG A 548 -12.65 21.14 3.92
CA ARG A 548 -13.13 19.77 4.16
C ARG A 548 -13.50 19.12 2.84
N LEU A 549 -13.25 17.82 2.72
CA LEU A 549 -13.77 17.07 1.57
C LEU A 549 -15.29 16.94 1.69
N HIS A 550 -16.00 17.09 0.59
CA HIS A 550 -17.46 16.94 0.56
C HIS A 550 -17.90 15.55 1.02
N SER A 551 -17.14 14.50 0.69
CA SER A 551 -17.37 13.13 1.21
C SER A 551 -17.45 13.08 2.74
N GLN A 552 -16.68 13.89 3.47
CA GLN A 552 -16.75 13.92 4.94
C GLN A 552 -18.08 14.47 5.45
N LEU A 553 -18.68 15.42 4.73
CA LEU A 553 -20.01 15.93 5.05
C LEU A 553 -21.07 14.83 4.85
N VAL A 554 -20.94 14.05 3.79
CA VAL A 554 -21.81 12.90 3.52
C VAL A 554 -21.68 11.85 4.63
N HIS A 555 -20.44 11.48 5.00
CA HIS A 555 -20.20 10.57 6.12
C HIS A 555 -20.86 11.09 7.40
N GLN A 556 -20.67 12.37 7.73
CA GLN A 556 -21.24 12.98 8.94
C GLN A 556 -22.78 12.94 8.96
N ALA A 557 -23.44 13.17 7.82
CA ALA A 557 -24.90 13.07 7.74
C ALA A 557 -25.38 11.66 8.08
N LEU A 558 -24.75 10.64 7.51
CA LEU A 558 -25.10 9.23 7.69
C LEU A 558 -24.72 8.64 9.06
N GLN A 559 -23.89 9.34 9.83
CA GLN A 559 -23.53 8.93 11.20
C GLN A 559 -24.48 9.48 12.28
N ARG A 560 -25.47 10.31 11.91
CA ARG A 560 -26.47 10.82 12.86
C ARG A 560 -27.56 9.78 13.07
N LYS A 561 -27.96 9.57 14.32
CA LYS A 561 -29.09 8.68 14.62
C LYS A 561 -30.37 9.23 13.99
N ASP A 562 -31.19 8.34 13.42
CA ASP A 562 -32.50 8.65 12.85
C ASP A 562 -32.38 9.66 11.69
N TRP A 563 -31.27 9.62 10.96
CA TRP A 563 -31.04 10.47 9.78
C TRP A 563 -32.10 10.19 8.70
N GLN A 564 -32.46 11.25 7.98
CA GLN A 564 -33.43 11.26 6.89
C GLN A 564 -32.72 11.41 5.55
N ILE A 565 -33.37 10.98 4.47
CA ILE A 565 -32.84 11.24 3.12
C ILE A 565 -32.64 12.74 2.84
N THR A 566 -33.44 13.62 3.45
CA THR A 566 -33.29 15.08 3.31
C THR A 566 -31.98 15.59 3.91
N ASP A 567 -31.49 15.01 5.01
CA ASP A 567 -30.19 15.38 5.60
C ASP A 567 -29.04 15.09 4.62
N LEU A 568 -29.20 14.03 3.82
CA LEU A 568 -28.22 13.63 2.81
C LEU A 568 -28.33 14.51 1.56
N ILE A 569 -29.56 14.81 1.10
CA ILE A 569 -29.82 15.71 -0.04
C ILE A 569 -29.19 17.09 0.22
N ASP A 570 -29.41 17.69 1.39
CA ASP A 570 -28.86 19.00 1.76
C ASP A 570 -27.33 19.05 1.59
N VAL A 571 -26.65 17.94 1.88
CA VAL A 571 -25.21 17.83 1.70
C VAL A 571 -24.87 17.62 0.22
N ILE A 572 -25.52 16.67 -0.47
CA ILE A 572 -25.25 16.35 -1.88
C ILE A 572 -25.48 17.58 -2.78
N ASP A 573 -26.44 18.44 -2.45
CA ASP A 573 -26.72 19.69 -3.16
C ASP A 573 -25.51 20.62 -3.26
N ILE A 574 -24.59 20.60 -2.28
CA ILE A 574 -23.34 21.37 -2.34
C ILE A 574 -22.47 20.90 -3.52
N TRP A 575 -22.41 19.59 -3.75
CA TRP A 575 -21.64 19.01 -4.85
C TRP A 575 -22.37 19.15 -6.18
N VAL A 576 -23.67 18.90 -6.21
CA VAL A 576 -24.49 19.10 -7.42
C VAL A 576 -24.44 20.55 -7.88
N SER A 577 -24.55 21.52 -6.97
CA SER A 577 -24.40 22.95 -7.31
C SER A 577 -23.01 23.28 -7.87
N ALA A 578 -21.96 22.60 -7.40
CA ALA A 578 -20.60 22.77 -7.92
C ALA A 578 -20.48 22.22 -9.35
N LEU A 579 -21.12 21.09 -9.66
CA LEU A 579 -21.19 20.57 -11.03
C LEU A 579 -22.02 21.48 -11.94
N GLU A 580 -23.19 21.94 -11.47
CA GLU A 580 -24.10 22.79 -12.25
C GLU A 580 -23.48 24.14 -12.63
N ARG A 581 -22.65 24.70 -11.75
CA ARG A 581 -21.89 25.93 -12.01
C ARG A 581 -20.99 25.81 -13.25
N ASP A 582 -20.47 24.61 -13.50
CA ASP A 582 -19.45 24.36 -14.53
C ASP A 582 -20.04 23.67 -15.78
N LEU A 583 -21.38 23.66 -15.92
CA LEU A 583 -22.06 23.17 -17.12
C LEU A 583 -21.68 24.00 -18.37
N LEU A 584 -21.52 23.29 -19.48
CA LEU A 584 -21.16 23.86 -20.76
C LEU A 584 -22.40 24.21 -21.61
N GLU A 585 -22.32 25.31 -22.36
CA GLU A 585 -23.29 25.63 -23.40
C GLU A 585 -22.93 24.90 -24.70
N VAL A 586 -23.41 23.65 -24.85
CA VAL A 586 -23.12 22.82 -26.02
C VAL A 586 -24.36 22.59 -26.88
N THR A 587 -24.27 22.86 -28.18
CA THR A 587 -25.40 22.68 -29.12
C THR A 587 -25.46 21.30 -29.78
N SER A 588 -24.33 20.61 -29.87
CA SER A 588 -24.21 19.26 -30.45
C SER A 588 -22.85 18.65 -30.11
N ILE A 589 -22.81 17.35 -29.80
CA ILE A 589 -21.57 16.58 -29.55
C ILE A 589 -21.56 15.37 -30.49
N GLU A 590 -20.41 15.13 -31.11
CA GLU A 590 -20.17 13.90 -31.85
C GLU A 590 -19.82 12.80 -30.85
N LEU A 591 -20.68 11.77 -30.78
CA LEU A 591 -20.53 10.65 -29.85
C LEU A 591 -20.14 9.37 -30.61
N PRO A 592 -19.25 8.54 -30.05
CA PRO A 592 -19.01 7.19 -30.56
C PRO A 592 -20.28 6.33 -30.57
N ASP A 593 -20.34 5.32 -31.44
CA ASP A 593 -21.51 4.44 -31.61
C ASP A 593 -21.93 3.78 -30.27
N GLU A 594 -20.97 3.36 -29.46
CA GLU A 594 -21.20 2.73 -28.15
C GLU A 594 -21.86 3.66 -27.12
N GLN A 595 -21.84 4.97 -27.38
CA GLN A 595 -22.36 6.03 -26.51
C GLN A 595 -23.47 6.83 -27.20
N HIS A 596 -23.99 6.34 -28.33
CA HIS A 596 -25.06 7.00 -29.08
C HIS A 596 -26.32 7.21 -28.22
N ALA A 597 -26.57 6.35 -27.24
CA ALA A 597 -27.65 6.51 -26.27
C ALA A 597 -27.53 7.80 -25.44
N TRP A 598 -26.36 8.42 -25.34
CA TRP A 598 -26.14 9.65 -24.58
C TRP A 598 -26.59 10.91 -25.32
N GLN A 599 -26.98 10.81 -26.60
CA GLN A 599 -27.55 11.92 -27.38
C GLN A 599 -28.82 12.52 -26.76
N GLN A 600 -29.49 11.77 -25.88
CA GLN A 600 -30.68 12.25 -25.16
C GLN A 600 -30.37 13.28 -24.07
N PHE A 601 -29.11 13.40 -23.63
CA PHE A 601 -28.72 14.32 -22.58
C PHE A 601 -28.50 15.74 -23.11
N THR A 602 -28.86 16.73 -22.29
CA THR A 602 -28.77 18.17 -22.62
C THR A 602 -27.83 18.93 -21.70
N ARG A 603 -27.37 18.32 -20.61
CA ARG A 603 -26.46 18.91 -19.63
C ARG A 603 -25.09 18.25 -19.76
N TRP A 604 -24.11 19.05 -20.14
CA TRP A 604 -22.78 18.59 -20.48
C TRP A 604 -21.75 19.25 -19.57
N LEU A 605 -20.86 18.44 -19.02
CA LEU A 605 -19.72 18.85 -18.21
C LEU A 605 -18.44 18.77 -19.04
N PRO A 606 -17.37 19.50 -18.66
CA PRO A 606 -16.09 19.38 -19.31
C PRO A 606 -15.57 17.94 -19.32
N LYS A 607 -14.83 17.58 -20.36
CA LYS A 607 -14.31 16.22 -20.57
C LYS A 607 -13.42 15.68 -19.43
N ASP A 608 -12.89 16.57 -18.58
CA ASP A 608 -12.02 16.23 -17.43
C ASP A 608 -12.81 16.01 -16.12
N TYR A 609 -14.15 16.09 -16.15
CA TYR A 609 -14.99 16.04 -14.94
C TYR A 609 -15.40 14.62 -14.51
N LEU A 610 -14.80 13.59 -15.09
CA LEU A 610 -15.13 12.20 -14.74
C LEU A 610 -14.88 11.89 -13.25
N ASP A 611 -13.87 12.52 -12.64
CA ASP A 611 -13.57 12.41 -11.21
C ASP A 611 -13.97 13.64 -10.41
N ALA A 612 -14.87 14.47 -10.94
CA ALA A 612 -15.55 15.52 -10.19
C ALA A 612 -16.58 14.90 -9.21
N VAL A 613 -16.11 13.99 -8.34
CA VAL A 613 -16.90 13.19 -7.39
C VAL A 613 -16.78 13.76 -5.97
N PRO A 614 -17.68 13.41 -5.03
CA PRO A 614 -17.68 13.96 -3.66
C PRO A 614 -16.35 13.91 -2.91
N ARG A 615 -15.54 12.86 -3.08
CA ARG A 615 -14.21 12.76 -2.43
C ARG A 615 -13.15 13.73 -3.00
N ASN A 616 -13.42 14.33 -4.16
CA ASN A 616 -12.53 15.21 -4.90
C ASN A 616 -13.05 16.67 -4.93
N LEU A 617 -14.07 16.99 -4.13
CA LEU A 617 -14.58 18.35 -3.94
C LEU A 617 -14.16 18.88 -2.57
N VAL A 618 -13.35 19.94 -2.54
CA VAL A 618 -13.03 20.68 -1.32
C VAL A 618 -14.09 21.75 -1.08
N VAL A 619 -14.61 21.80 0.14
CA VAL A 619 -15.59 22.76 0.63
C VAL A 619 -14.93 23.66 1.67
N GLY A 620 -14.92 24.97 1.39
CA GLY A 620 -14.40 25.99 2.29
C GLY A 620 -15.20 26.12 3.58
N ASN A 621 -14.63 26.80 4.58
CA ASN A 621 -15.29 27.05 5.85
C ASN A 621 -16.66 27.74 5.65
N ASN A 622 -17.69 27.27 6.35
CA ASN A 622 -19.08 27.73 6.20
C ASN A 622 -19.59 27.69 4.75
N ASN A 623 -19.09 26.75 3.94
CA ASN A 623 -19.43 26.59 2.53
C ASN A 623 -19.13 27.86 1.69
N SER A 624 -18.11 28.63 2.07
CA SER A 624 -17.76 29.90 1.41
C SER A 624 -17.30 29.74 -0.05
N TYR A 625 -16.75 28.57 -0.40
CA TYR A 625 -16.34 28.21 -1.75
C TYR A 625 -16.36 26.69 -1.93
N THR A 626 -16.35 26.25 -3.18
CA THR A 626 -16.14 24.85 -3.56
C THR A 626 -15.13 24.77 -4.70
N VAL A 627 -14.17 23.83 -4.62
CA VAL A 627 -13.10 23.64 -5.60
C VAL A 627 -12.90 22.15 -5.85
N PHE A 628 -12.96 21.73 -7.11
CA PHE A 628 -12.57 20.37 -7.51
C PHE A 628 -11.05 20.24 -7.53
N ILE A 629 -10.56 19.15 -6.96
CA ILE A 629 -9.15 18.72 -7.01
C ILE A 629 -9.08 17.36 -7.69
N ASP A 630 -7.89 16.91 -8.09
CA ASP A 630 -7.68 15.54 -8.56
C ASP A 630 -8.54 15.14 -9.78
N LEU A 631 -8.72 16.08 -10.72
CA LEU A 631 -9.39 15.84 -12.02
C LEU A 631 -8.41 15.20 -13.02
N GLU A 632 -8.07 13.93 -12.77
CA GLU A 632 -7.02 13.22 -13.52
C GLU A 632 -7.48 12.66 -14.88
N TRP A 633 -8.75 12.25 -14.98
CA TRP A 633 -9.24 11.52 -16.15
C TRP A 633 -9.91 12.46 -17.15
N SER A 634 -9.28 12.54 -18.32
CA SER A 634 -9.80 13.25 -19.49
C SER A 634 -10.47 12.27 -20.46
N PHE A 635 -11.71 12.57 -20.84
CA PHE A 635 -12.45 11.84 -21.86
C PHE A 635 -12.23 12.45 -23.26
N GLU A 636 -12.59 11.72 -24.32
CA GLU A 636 -12.40 12.21 -25.70
C GLU A 636 -13.35 13.37 -26.05
N HIS A 637 -14.49 13.45 -25.36
CA HIS A 637 -15.51 14.48 -25.51
C HIS A 637 -16.13 14.83 -24.15
N GLU A 638 -17.01 15.82 -24.13
CA GLU A 638 -17.75 16.28 -22.95
C GLU A 638 -18.59 15.15 -22.34
N LEU A 639 -18.83 15.25 -21.03
CA LEU A 639 -19.47 14.19 -20.24
C LEU A 639 -20.91 14.56 -19.90
N PRO A 640 -21.87 13.62 -19.99
CA PRO A 640 -23.21 13.85 -19.47
C PRO A 640 -23.17 14.11 -17.96
N PHE A 641 -23.90 15.12 -17.49
CA PHE A 641 -24.06 15.40 -16.06
C PHE A 641 -24.55 14.16 -15.29
N GLU A 642 -25.46 13.40 -15.87
CA GLU A 642 -26.05 12.20 -15.31
C GLU A 642 -25.01 11.09 -15.05
N LEU A 643 -24.00 10.98 -15.92
CA LEU A 643 -22.92 10.00 -15.75
C LEU A 643 -22.05 10.36 -14.55
N VAL A 644 -21.65 11.63 -14.43
CA VAL A 644 -20.80 12.11 -13.33
C VAL A 644 -21.57 12.02 -12.00
N LEU A 645 -22.85 12.38 -11.99
CA LEU A 645 -23.71 12.25 -10.82
C LEU A 645 -23.87 10.78 -10.40
N TYR A 646 -24.18 9.87 -11.34
CA TYR A 646 -24.31 8.45 -11.07
C TYR A 646 -23.00 7.84 -10.52
N ARG A 647 -21.87 8.14 -11.17
CA ARG A 647 -20.54 7.68 -10.73
C ARG A 647 -20.19 8.20 -9.34
N GLY A 648 -20.39 9.49 -9.07
CA GLY A 648 -20.09 10.10 -7.78
C GLY A 648 -20.92 9.49 -6.64
N LEU A 649 -22.20 9.22 -6.88
CA LEU A 649 -23.07 8.54 -5.91
C LEU A 649 -22.61 7.10 -5.66
N ILE A 650 -22.35 6.29 -6.70
CA ILE A 650 -21.89 4.91 -6.53
C ILE A 650 -20.57 4.85 -5.76
N ILE A 651 -19.59 5.67 -6.12
CA ILE A 651 -18.30 5.74 -5.43
C ILE A 651 -18.49 6.08 -3.95
N THR A 652 -19.33 7.06 -3.65
CA THR A 652 -19.58 7.50 -2.27
C THR A 652 -20.26 6.40 -1.46
N LEU A 653 -21.32 5.78 -1.99
CA LEU A 653 -22.08 4.73 -1.30
C LEU A 653 -21.28 3.45 -1.10
N THR A 654 -20.35 3.12 -2.00
CA THR A 654 -19.50 1.93 -1.89
C THR A 654 -18.35 2.10 -0.91
N THR A 655 -17.84 3.31 -0.71
CA THR A 655 -16.73 3.60 0.22
C THR A 655 -17.15 3.77 1.68
N ILE A 656 -18.43 3.96 1.96
CA ILE A 656 -18.95 3.98 3.34
C ILE A 656 -19.01 2.55 3.91
N THR A 657 -18.22 2.29 4.95
CA THR A 657 -18.17 0.98 5.61
C THR A 657 -19.37 0.73 6.53
N SER A 658 -19.92 1.76 7.16
CA SER A 658 -21.08 1.65 8.05
C SER A 658 -21.83 2.97 8.27
N ILE A 659 -23.10 2.86 8.65
CA ILE A 659 -23.99 4.00 8.95
C ILE A 659 -24.61 3.89 10.35
N ALA A 660 -25.09 5.01 10.88
CA ALA A 660 -26.04 4.98 11.98
C ALA A 660 -27.43 4.54 11.49
N LYS A 661 -28.28 4.08 12.41
CA LYS A 661 -29.65 3.67 12.09
C LYS A 661 -30.41 4.84 11.43
N PRO A 662 -30.91 4.68 10.18
CA PRO A 662 -31.76 5.67 9.55
C PRO A 662 -33.14 5.70 10.20
N ALA A 663 -33.90 6.76 9.95
CA ALA A 663 -35.30 6.82 10.39
C ALA A 663 -36.24 5.90 9.59
N ASP A 664 -35.87 5.57 8.35
CA ASP A 664 -36.54 4.60 7.49
C ASP A 664 -35.57 3.48 7.14
N ASP A 665 -35.91 2.24 7.51
CA ASP A 665 -35.10 1.06 7.26
C ASP A 665 -34.88 0.79 5.75
N GLN A 666 -35.71 1.34 4.86
CA GLN A 666 -35.46 1.26 3.41
C GLN A 666 -34.15 1.96 2.99
N LEU A 667 -33.71 2.97 3.75
CA LEU A 667 -32.46 3.71 3.48
C LEU A 667 -31.20 2.91 3.83
N ILE A 668 -31.36 1.72 4.43
CA ILE A 668 -30.25 0.78 4.67
C ILE A 668 -29.76 0.18 3.36
N SER A 669 -30.66 -0.02 2.39
CA SER A 669 -30.28 -0.53 1.07
C SER A 669 -29.59 0.56 0.26
N LYS A 670 -28.31 0.33 -0.08
CA LYS A 670 -27.54 1.27 -0.92
C LYS A 670 -28.22 1.45 -2.28
N GLN A 671 -28.81 0.39 -2.82
CA GLN A 671 -29.54 0.44 -4.09
C GLN A 671 -30.81 1.29 -3.99
N ALA A 672 -31.62 1.10 -2.94
CA ALA A 672 -32.84 1.90 -2.74
C ALA A 672 -32.50 3.38 -2.52
N LEU A 673 -31.43 3.66 -1.77
CA LEU A 673 -30.94 5.01 -1.54
C LEU A 673 -30.45 5.66 -2.84
N LEU A 674 -29.64 4.96 -3.63
CA LEU A 674 -29.18 5.44 -4.94
C LEU A 674 -30.37 5.81 -5.85
N ASN A 675 -31.35 4.92 -5.97
CA ASN A 675 -32.54 5.15 -6.80
C ASN A 675 -33.33 6.37 -6.31
N SER A 676 -33.46 6.54 -4.99
CA SER A 676 -34.18 7.68 -4.40
C SER A 676 -33.46 9.00 -4.66
N LEU A 677 -32.12 9.02 -4.57
CA LEU A 677 -31.30 10.19 -4.87
C LEU A 677 -31.34 10.55 -6.37
N LEU A 678 -31.19 9.57 -7.26
CA LEU A 678 -31.31 9.80 -8.71
C LEU A 678 -32.67 10.38 -9.07
N LYS A 679 -33.75 9.81 -8.51
CA LYS A 679 -35.11 10.31 -8.71
C LYS A 679 -35.28 11.73 -8.19
N HIS A 680 -34.67 12.08 -7.05
CA HIS A 680 -34.70 13.44 -6.50
C HIS A 680 -34.12 14.46 -7.49
N TYR A 681 -32.99 14.13 -8.14
CA TYR A 681 -32.38 14.96 -9.18
C TYR A 681 -33.02 14.81 -10.57
N GLY A 682 -34.21 14.21 -10.66
CA GLY A 682 -34.97 14.07 -11.90
C GLY A 682 -34.37 13.07 -12.90
N ILE A 683 -33.54 12.13 -12.43
CA ILE A 683 -32.85 11.16 -13.28
C ILE A 683 -33.57 9.81 -13.19
N GLU A 684 -34.15 9.41 -14.32
CA GLU A 684 -34.66 8.05 -14.55
C GLU A 684 -33.80 7.37 -15.61
N LEU A 685 -32.90 6.48 -15.18
CA LEU A 685 -32.03 5.75 -16.09
C LEU A 685 -32.73 4.50 -16.61
N SER A 686 -32.83 4.39 -17.94
CA SER A 686 -33.25 3.15 -18.58
C SER A 686 -32.20 2.05 -18.36
N GLU A 687 -32.60 0.79 -18.53
CA GLU A 687 -31.67 -0.34 -18.43
C GLU A 687 -30.48 -0.19 -19.40
N ALA A 688 -30.72 0.30 -20.61
CA ALA A 688 -29.66 0.57 -21.59
C ALA A 688 -28.66 1.63 -21.12
N LEU A 689 -29.13 2.71 -20.48
CA LEU A 689 -28.25 3.75 -19.92
C LEU A 689 -27.44 3.23 -18.73
N LEU A 690 -28.06 2.45 -17.84
CA LEU A 690 -27.37 1.82 -16.71
C LEU A 690 -26.26 0.89 -17.19
N THR A 691 -26.53 0.05 -18.20
CA THR A 691 -25.51 -0.80 -18.83
C THR A 691 -24.40 0.05 -19.43
N SER A 692 -24.75 1.12 -20.15
CA SER A 692 -23.75 2.01 -20.75
C SER A 692 -22.83 2.67 -19.71
N PHE A 693 -23.40 3.17 -18.61
CA PHE A 693 -22.62 3.75 -17.51
C PHE A 693 -21.78 2.70 -16.78
N ALA A 694 -22.32 1.50 -16.57
CA ALA A 694 -21.60 0.38 -15.98
C ALA A 694 -20.38 0.00 -16.83
N THR A 695 -20.53 -0.06 -18.16
CA THR A 695 -19.42 -0.36 -19.09
C THR A 695 -18.30 0.68 -18.98
N VAL A 696 -18.64 1.97 -18.91
CA VAL A 696 -17.63 3.03 -18.70
C VAL A 696 -16.87 2.80 -17.40
N MET A 697 -17.57 2.55 -16.29
CA MET A 697 -16.93 2.36 -14.99
C MET A 697 -16.07 1.09 -14.93
N GLU A 698 -16.57 -0.02 -15.48
CA GLU A 698 -15.84 -1.30 -15.56
C GLU A 698 -14.59 -1.15 -16.43
N ASN A 699 -14.70 -0.49 -17.59
CA ASN A 699 -13.57 -0.26 -18.47
C ASN A 699 -12.53 0.71 -17.89
N LEU A 700 -12.95 1.70 -17.09
CA LEU A 700 -12.00 2.53 -16.32
C LEU A 700 -11.23 1.69 -15.30
N SER A 701 -11.92 0.84 -14.54
CA SER A 701 -11.27 -0.06 -13.57
C SER A 701 -10.32 -1.03 -14.26
N ARG A 702 -10.76 -1.67 -15.34
CA ARG A 702 -9.97 -2.59 -16.16
C ARG A 702 -8.75 -1.90 -16.74
N ARG A 703 -8.90 -0.70 -17.31
CA ARG A 703 -7.79 0.09 -17.84
C ARG A 703 -6.78 0.43 -16.76
N ALA A 704 -7.23 0.81 -15.56
CA ALA A 704 -6.33 1.07 -14.43
C ALA A 704 -5.58 -0.21 -14.00
N GLN A 705 -6.21 -1.37 -14.11
CA GLN A 705 -5.66 -2.69 -13.77
C GLN A 705 -4.95 -3.38 -14.95
N GLY A 706 -4.86 -2.76 -16.12
CA GLY A 706 -4.25 -3.36 -17.31
C GLY A 706 -5.00 -4.59 -17.84
N LEU A 707 -6.28 -4.74 -17.50
CA LEU A 707 -7.14 -5.82 -17.95
C LEU A 707 -7.79 -5.49 -19.29
N THR A 708 -8.15 -6.52 -20.04
CA THR A 708 -8.91 -6.39 -21.30
C THR A 708 -10.24 -5.72 -21.05
N LEU A 709 -10.55 -4.71 -21.87
CA LEU A 709 -11.82 -3.99 -21.87
C LEU A 709 -12.98 -4.93 -22.26
N VAL A 710 -14.17 -4.61 -21.77
CA VAL A 710 -15.41 -5.34 -22.05
C VAL A 710 -16.38 -4.47 -22.83
N ASP A 711 -17.22 -5.12 -23.63
CA ASP A 711 -18.36 -4.48 -24.28
C ASP A 711 -19.58 -4.46 -23.34
N HIS A 712 -20.68 -3.86 -23.82
CA HIS A 712 -21.94 -3.77 -23.09
C HIS A 712 -22.64 -5.12 -22.86
N GLU A 713 -22.35 -6.15 -23.66
CA GLU A 713 -22.98 -7.47 -23.52
C GLU A 713 -22.37 -8.28 -22.37
N HIS A 714 -21.11 -8.00 -22.04
CA HIS A 714 -20.34 -8.74 -21.04
C HIS A 714 -20.15 -7.98 -19.72
N VAL A 715 -20.66 -6.75 -19.59
CA VAL A 715 -20.53 -5.98 -18.34
C VAL A 715 -21.44 -6.55 -17.25
N GLN A 716 -20.86 -6.82 -16.06
CA GLN A 716 -21.66 -7.18 -14.90
C GLN A 716 -22.36 -5.93 -14.36
N LYS A 717 -23.67 -6.06 -14.12
CA LYS A 717 -24.44 -4.98 -13.48
C LYS A 717 -23.94 -4.78 -12.05
N ILE A 718 -23.66 -3.52 -11.69
CA ILE A 718 -23.32 -3.16 -10.32
C ILE A 718 -24.55 -3.43 -9.44
N ARG A 719 -24.39 -4.35 -8.48
CA ARG A 719 -25.38 -4.59 -7.43
C ARG A 719 -24.86 -4.01 -6.13
N LEU A 720 -25.56 -3.01 -5.60
CA LEU A 720 -25.23 -2.42 -4.31
C LEU A 720 -25.99 -3.15 -3.20
N GLY A 721 -25.26 -3.80 -2.30
CA GLY A 721 -25.83 -4.45 -1.12
C GLY A 721 -26.25 -3.45 -0.03
N ASP A 722 -26.52 -3.95 1.17
CA ASP A 722 -26.92 -3.13 2.30
C ASP A 722 -25.74 -2.47 3.02
N PHE A 723 -26.00 -1.35 3.68
CA PHE A 723 -25.05 -0.81 4.66
C PHE A 723 -24.99 -1.68 5.91
N LYS A 724 -23.80 -1.77 6.51
CA LYS A 724 -23.67 -2.20 7.91
C LYS A 724 -24.25 -1.10 8.81
N VAL A 725 -25.31 -1.43 9.54
CA VAL A 725 -25.95 -0.51 10.49
C VAL A 725 -25.36 -0.72 11.87
N ARG A 726 -24.84 0.35 12.47
CA ARG A 726 -24.35 0.34 13.85
C ARG A 726 -25.53 0.51 14.81
N ASP A 727 -26.17 -0.60 15.13
CA ASP A 727 -27.22 -0.68 16.15
C ASP A 727 -26.92 -1.84 17.10
N LEU A 728 -26.53 -1.50 18.33
CA LEU A 728 -26.18 -2.45 19.40
C LEU A 728 -27.36 -3.37 19.78
N GLN A 729 -28.61 -2.97 19.52
CA GLN A 729 -29.80 -3.79 19.79
C GLN A 729 -30.10 -4.74 18.62
N ALA A 730 -29.96 -4.28 17.37
CA ALA A 730 -30.16 -5.11 16.19
C ALA A 730 -29.06 -6.17 16.01
N SER A 731 -27.81 -5.87 16.38
CA SER A 731 -26.69 -6.83 16.33
C SER A 731 -26.83 -7.97 17.35
N GLN A 732 -27.69 -7.81 18.37
CA GLN A 732 -28.04 -8.89 19.30
C GLN A 732 -29.20 -9.75 18.77
N GLN A 733 -30.13 -9.17 18.01
CA GLN A 733 -31.27 -9.90 17.42
C GLN A 733 -30.90 -10.72 16.17
N ARG A 734 -29.99 -10.23 15.31
CA ARG A 734 -29.52 -10.96 14.11
C ARG A 734 -28.62 -12.17 14.41
N LYS A 735 -28.35 -12.50 15.68
CA LYS A 735 -27.48 -13.64 16.02
C LYS A 735 -28.15 -14.99 15.91
N ASN A 736 -29.47 -15.08 15.72
CA ASN A 736 -30.18 -16.34 15.70
C ASN A 736 -30.90 -16.54 14.36
N ALA A 737 -30.75 -17.73 13.77
CA ALA A 737 -31.59 -18.24 12.70
C ALA A 737 -32.46 -19.40 13.20
N GLU A 738 -33.53 -19.71 12.48
CA GLU A 738 -34.42 -20.83 12.76
C GLU A 738 -34.40 -21.80 11.59
N ALA A 739 -34.10 -23.06 11.87
CA ALA A 739 -34.27 -24.16 10.94
C ALA A 739 -35.57 -24.91 11.26
N THR A 740 -36.29 -25.33 10.23
CA THR A 740 -37.59 -26.00 10.34
C THR A 740 -37.58 -27.30 9.55
N LEU A 741 -37.95 -28.41 10.20
CA LEU A 741 -38.20 -29.69 9.54
C LEU A 741 -39.71 -29.86 9.33
N TYR A 742 -40.13 -30.03 8.09
CA TYR A 742 -41.49 -30.36 7.69
C TYR A 742 -41.60 -31.84 7.32
N TRP A 743 -42.78 -32.43 7.53
CA TRP A 743 -43.13 -33.75 6.99
C TRP A 743 -44.52 -33.75 6.38
N CYS A 744 -44.71 -34.56 5.33
CA CYS A 744 -46.03 -34.80 4.75
C CYS A 744 -46.38 -36.29 4.79
N ARG A 745 -47.68 -36.60 4.88
CA ARG A 745 -48.19 -37.97 4.80
C ARG A 745 -48.73 -38.26 3.41
N LYS A 746 -49.26 -39.47 3.22
CA LYS A 746 -49.90 -39.89 1.98
C LYS A 746 -51.05 -38.95 1.61
N ASP A 747 -51.02 -38.43 0.38
CA ASP A 747 -52.03 -37.52 -0.21
C ASP A 747 -52.12 -36.11 0.43
N GLU A 748 -51.06 -35.65 1.10
CA GLU A 748 -50.98 -34.31 1.72
C GLU A 748 -49.81 -33.45 1.20
N GLY A 749 -49.98 -32.13 1.24
CA GLY A 749 -48.89 -31.14 1.10
C GLY A 749 -48.19 -30.84 2.44
N PHE A 750 -47.10 -30.07 2.39
CA PHE A 750 -46.49 -29.54 3.62
C PHE A 750 -47.38 -28.48 4.27
N SER A 751 -47.42 -28.45 5.61
CA SER A 751 -48.19 -27.48 6.39
C SER A 751 -47.47 -27.13 7.69
N GLU A 752 -47.72 -25.94 8.23
CA GLU A 752 -47.13 -25.46 9.50
C GLU A 752 -47.45 -26.38 10.69
N ASP A 753 -48.63 -26.99 10.70
CA ASP A 753 -49.04 -27.94 11.75
C ASP A 753 -48.17 -29.22 11.81
N LYS A 754 -47.31 -29.45 10.80
CA LYS A 754 -46.45 -30.62 10.67
C LYS A 754 -44.99 -30.22 10.56
N THR A 755 -44.57 -29.43 11.56
CA THR A 755 -43.21 -28.88 11.65
C THR A 755 -42.56 -29.10 13.01
N VAL A 756 -41.23 -29.11 13.01
CA VAL A 756 -40.41 -28.92 14.20
C VAL A 756 -39.35 -27.87 13.91
N LYS A 757 -39.28 -26.85 14.77
CA LYS A 757 -38.37 -25.70 14.64
C LYS A 757 -37.20 -25.81 15.62
N ARG A 758 -36.03 -25.35 15.21
CA ARG A 758 -34.81 -25.27 16.03
C ARG A 758 -34.06 -23.99 15.71
N SER A 759 -33.82 -23.18 16.74
CA SER A 759 -32.99 -21.99 16.62
C SER A 759 -31.51 -22.33 16.79
N TYR A 760 -30.65 -21.61 16.07
CA TYR A 760 -29.19 -21.72 16.16
C TYR A 760 -28.55 -20.36 15.89
N ARG A 761 -27.26 -20.21 16.26
CA ARG A 761 -26.56 -18.94 16.12
C ARG A 761 -25.84 -18.81 14.78
N LEU A 762 -25.90 -17.60 14.21
CA LEU A 762 -25.13 -17.22 13.04
C LEU A 762 -23.71 -16.83 13.42
N ASN A 763 -22.76 -17.06 12.51
CA ASN A 763 -21.35 -16.67 12.64
C ASN A 763 -20.63 -17.30 13.87
N GLU A 764 -21.15 -18.39 14.43
CA GLU A 764 -20.55 -19.16 15.52
C GLU A 764 -20.40 -20.64 15.12
N GLY A 765 -19.15 -21.13 15.00
CA GLY A 765 -18.83 -22.57 14.93
C GLY A 765 -19.72 -23.44 14.00
N PHE A 766 -19.76 -24.74 14.24
CA PHE A 766 -20.80 -25.61 13.67
C PHE A 766 -21.90 -25.83 14.72
N ALA A 767 -23.14 -25.52 14.37
CA ALA A 767 -24.31 -25.88 15.13
C ALA A 767 -24.72 -27.33 14.83
N LYS A 768 -25.00 -28.11 15.87
CA LYS A 768 -25.62 -29.44 15.76
C LYS A 768 -27.10 -29.33 16.17
N LEU A 769 -27.98 -29.44 15.19
CA LEU A 769 -29.43 -29.40 15.36
C LEU A 769 -30.02 -30.81 15.38
N SER A 770 -31.09 -30.99 16.14
CA SER A 770 -31.78 -32.28 16.28
C SER A 770 -33.29 -32.06 16.27
N PHE A 771 -33.97 -32.70 15.33
CA PHE A 771 -35.40 -32.59 15.09
C PHE A 771 -36.07 -33.94 15.38
N GLU A 772 -36.92 -33.98 16.39
CA GLU A 772 -37.70 -35.17 16.71
C GLU A 772 -38.88 -35.32 15.74
N LEU A 773 -38.98 -36.47 15.10
CA LEU A 773 -40.11 -36.79 14.23
C LEU A 773 -41.29 -37.31 15.08
N PRO A 774 -42.57 -37.04 14.70
CA PRO A 774 -43.71 -37.40 15.55
C PRO A 774 -43.85 -38.91 15.85
N LYS A 775 -44.30 -39.29 17.04
CA LYS A 775 -44.55 -40.69 17.39
C LYS A 775 -45.99 -41.06 17.08
N ASP A 776 -46.30 -41.34 15.82
CA ASP A 776 -47.64 -41.73 15.39
C ASP A 776 -47.63 -42.83 14.31
N ASN A 777 -48.80 -43.45 14.12
CA ASN A 777 -49.00 -44.55 13.17
C ASN A 777 -49.18 -44.08 11.72
N ALA A 778 -49.14 -42.76 11.47
CA ALA A 778 -49.39 -42.24 10.16
C ALA A 778 -48.09 -42.20 9.34
N GLU A 779 -48.16 -42.73 8.13
CA GLU A 779 -46.99 -42.90 7.27
C GLU A 779 -46.47 -41.53 6.77
N ILE A 780 -45.24 -41.18 7.13
CA ILE A 780 -44.49 -40.10 6.51
C ILE A 780 -44.02 -40.55 5.14
N ARG A 781 -44.25 -39.70 4.14
CA ARG A 781 -43.81 -39.92 2.76
C ARG A 781 -42.69 -39.00 2.31
N ARG A 782 -42.67 -37.76 2.78
CA ARG A 782 -41.64 -36.77 2.41
C ARG A 782 -41.22 -35.95 3.61
N LEU A 783 -39.95 -35.58 3.62
CA LEU A 783 -39.35 -34.66 4.59
C LEU A 783 -38.77 -33.48 3.83
N ARG A 784 -38.99 -32.27 4.34
CA ARG A 784 -38.42 -31.02 3.82
C ARG A 784 -37.72 -30.28 4.93
N LEU A 785 -36.52 -29.82 4.66
CA LEU A 785 -35.70 -29.06 5.60
C LEU A 785 -35.53 -27.64 5.08
N ASP A 786 -35.92 -26.70 5.92
CA ASP A 786 -35.77 -25.27 5.69
C ASP A 786 -34.72 -24.82 6.69
N PHE A 787 -33.46 -24.62 6.29
CA PHE A 787 -32.39 -24.45 7.28
C PHE A 787 -32.27 -23.02 7.82
N ALA A 788 -32.92 -22.03 7.21
CA ALA A 788 -32.95 -20.66 7.71
C ALA A 788 -34.16 -19.89 7.17
N GLY A 789 -34.69 -18.92 7.92
CA GLY A 789 -35.65 -17.92 7.41
C GLY A 789 -34.97 -16.62 6.93
N ILE A 790 -33.70 -16.70 6.54
CA ILE A 790 -32.87 -15.55 6.18
C ILE A 790 -31.99 -15.87 4.97
N GLU A 791 -31.52 -14.81 4.30
CA GLU A 791 -30.46 -14.90 3.30
C GLU A 791 -29.12 -15.16 3.99
N GLY A 792 -28.19 -15.83 3.31
CA GLY A 792 -26.88 -16.17 3.87
C GLY A 792 -26.21 -17.37 3.23
N CYS A 793 -25.01 -17.69 3.71
CA CYS A 793 -24.23 -18.85 3.29
C CYS A 793 -24.24 -19.92 4.40
N PHE A 794 -24.50 -21.17 4.04
CA PHE A 794 -24.67 -22.28 4.97
C PHE A 794 -23.81 -23.46 4.55
N ILE A 795 -22.78 -23.76 5.34
CA ILE A 795 -21.96 -24.96 5.17
C ILE A 795 -22.62 -26.10 5.94
N VAL A 796 -23.14 -27.09 5.23
CA VAL A 796 -23.73 -28.31 5.81
C VAL A 796 -22.68 -29.41 5.81
N ASP A 797 -22.37 -29.92 7.00
CA ASP A 797 -21.37 -30.97 7.24
C ASP A 797 -22.02 -32.36 7.30
N SER A 798 -23.26 -32.46 7.77
CA SER A 798 -23.98 -33.74 7.76
C SER A 798 -25.48 -33.57 7.95
N ILE A 799 -26.24 -34.47 7.32
CA ILE A 799 -27.66 -34.70 7.57
C ILE A 799 -27.84 -36.20 7.77
N ALA A 800 -28.42 -36.59 8.91
CA ALA A 800 -28.65 -38.00 9.23
C ALA A 800 -30.01 -38.18 9.88
N ILE A 801 -30.68 -39.29 9.60
CA ILE A 801 -31.87 -39.73 10.32
C ILE A 801 -31.49 -40.98 11.09
N SER A 802 -31.64 -40.96 12.41
CA SER A 802 -31.30 -42.08 13.29
C SER A 802 -32.53 -42.61 14.02
N GLY A 803 -32.56 -43.93 14.23
CA GLY A 803 -33.55 -44.61 15.03
C GLY A 803 -33.25 -44.54 16.53
N ASN A 804 -34.04 -45.26 17.32
CA ASN A 804 -34.00 -45.22 18.79
C ASN A 804 -32.69 -45.80 19.38
N ASP A 805 -32.00 -46.65 18.61
CA ASP A 805 -30.70 -47.24 18.95
C ASP A 805 -29.51 -46.35 18.55
N GLY A 806 -29.77 -45.17 17.98
CA GLY A 806 -28.78 -44.24 17.47
C GLY A 806 -28.18 -44.63 16.10
N GLN A 807 -28.57 -45.77 15.52
CA GLN A 807 -28.08 -46.19 14.21
C GLN A 807 -28.72 -45.37 13.09
N PRO A 808 -27.95 -44.98 12.06
CA PRO A 808 -28.48 -44.22 10.94
C PRO A 808 -29.44 -45.09 10.11
N LEU A 809 -30.68 -44.63 10.00
CA LEU A 809 -31.67 -45.12 9.03
C LEU A 809 -31.39 -44.55 7.64
N TRP A 810 -30.84 -43.34 7.60
CA TRP A 810 -30.41 -42.66 6.39
C TRP A 810 -29.27 -41.68 6.73
N LEU A 811 -28.28 -41.58 5.86
CA LEU A 811 -27.16 -40.64 5.96
C LEU A 811 -26.97 -40.00 4.59
N TRP A 812 -26.93 -38.68 4.56
CA TRP A 812 -26.72 -37.95 3.31
C TRP A 812 -25.31 -38.21 2.76
N SER A 813 -25.24 -38.64 1.51
CA SER A 813 -23.96 -38.96 0.85
C SER A 813 -23.23 -37.72 0.31
N HIS A 814 -23.72 -36.52 0.62
CA HIS A 814 -23.28 -35.24 0.04
C HIS A 814 -23.61 -35.14 -1.46
N SER A 815 -24.43 -36.05 -1.97
CA SER A 815 -24.95 -36.00 -3.33
C SER A 815 -26.16 -35.07 -3.41
N ILE A 816 -26.10 -34.08 -4.30
CA ILE A 816 -27.25 -33.21 -4.61
C ILE A 816 -28.39 -34.03 -5.20
N ALA A 817 -28.12 -35.18 -5.83
CA ALA A 817 -29.15 -36.07 -6.36
C ALA A 817 -30.03 -36.70 -5.28
N GLU A 818 -29.67 -36.59 -4.00
CA GLU A 818 -30.48 -36.98 -2.84
C GLU A 818 -31.33 -35.84 -2.28
N LEU A 819 -31.28 -34.64 -2.90
CA LEU A 819 -32.08 -33.47 -2.55
C LEU A 819 -32.98 -33.08 -3.73
N LYS A 820 -34.22 -32.65 -3.45
CA LYS A 820 -35.17 -32.16 -4.46
C LYS A 820 -35.72 -30.79 -4.07
N HIS A 821 -36.24 -30.06 -5.05
CA HIS A 821 -36.94 -28.79 -4.83
C HIS A 821 -36.10 -27.77 -4.05
N LEU A 822 -34.86 -27.51 -4.52
CA LEU A 822 -33.96 -26.46 -4.02
C LEU A 822 -34.58 -25.07 -4.24
N GLY A 823 -35.49 -24.67 -3.38
CA GLY A 823 -36.18 -23.39 -3.44
C GLY A 823 -35.28 -22.31 -2.85
N HIS A 824 -35.03 -21.23 -3.62
CA HIS A 824 -34.17 -20.11 -3.20
C HIS A 824 -32.76 -20.54 -2.76
N LEU A 825 -32.23 -21.61 -3.37
CA LEU A 825 -30.94 -22.19 -3.04
C LEU A 825 -30.06 -22.45 -4.25
N GLU A 826 -28.84 -21.94 -4.16
CA GLU A 826 -27.73 -22.33 -5.03
C GLU A 826 -26.77 -23.22 -4.24
N VAL A 827 -26.23 -24.26 -4.88
CA VAL A 827 -25.36 -25.25 -4.24
C VAL A 827 -23.97 -25.19 -4.86
N PHE A 828 -22.96 -25.02 -4.02
CA PHE A 828 -21.55 -25.03 -4.39
C PHE A 828 -20.90 -26.22 -3.71
N ASN A 829 -20.50 -27.21 -4.51
CA ASN A 829 -19.69 -28.33 -4.05
C ASN A 829 -18.21 -27.96 -4.25
N ASN A 830 -17.46 -27.76 -3.16
CA ASN A 830 -16.02 -27.63 -3.25
C ASN A 830 -15.38 -28.94 -2.79
N PHE A 831 -14.81 -29.72 -3.72
CA PHE A 831 -14.09 -30.96 -3.42
C PHE A 831 -12.58 -30.68 -3.46
N GLU A 832 -12.04 -30.06 -2.42
CA GLU A 832 -10.58 -29.91 -2.28
C GLU A 832 -10.02 -30.29 -0.89
N ASP A 833 -10.87 -30.68 0.07
CA ASP A 833 -10.42 -31.18 1.39
C ASP A 833 -11.02 -32.56 1.71
N GLU A 834 -10.31 -33.38 2.49
CA GLU A 834 -10.73 -34.71 2.98
C GLU A 834 -12.04 -34.70 3.80
N LYS A 835 -12.61 -33.53 4.07
CA LYS A 835 -13.90 -33.35 4.76
C LYS A 835 -15.00 -33.10 3.74
N GLN A 836 -15.90 -34.07 3.56
CA GLN A 836 -17.10 -33.89 2.76
C GLN A 836 -17.97 -32.81 3.41
N GLN A 837 -18.10 -31.63 2.79
CA GLN A 837 -18.97 -30.54 3.21
C GLN A 837 -19.61 -29.91 1.98
N THR A 838 -20.84 -29.40 2.12
CA THR A 838 -21.56 -28.77 1.01
C THR A 838 -21.98 -27.35 1.40
N CYS A 839 -21.70 -26.39 0.52
CA CYS A 839 -22.07 -25.00 0.71
C CYS A 839 -23.39 -24.69 0.00
N PHE A 840 -24.37 -24.19 0.74
CA PHE A 840 -25.63 -23.68 0.22
C PHE A 840 -25.66 -22.16 0.35
N ILE A 841 -26.03 -21.46 -0.73
CA ILE A 841 -26.26 -20.01 -0.73
C ILE A 841 -27.77 -19.78 -0.82
N SER A 842 -28.31 -19.15 0.23
CA SER A 842 -29.70 -18.69 0.27
C SER A 842 -29.82 -17.37 -0.49
N ILE A 843 -30.57 -17.41 -1.59
CA ILE A 843 -30.84 -16.27 -2.48
C ILE A 843 -32.23 -15.66 -2.25
N GLY A 844 -32.85 -15.93 -1.10
CA GLY A 844 -34.14 -15.38 -0.69
C GLY A 844 -34.48 -15.69 0.77
N HIS A 845 -35.71 -15.36 1.20
CA HIS A 845 -36.13 -15.49 2.61
C HIS A 845 -36.69 -16.87 3.00
N ASP A 846 -36.71 -17.86 2.09
CA ASP A 846 -37.26 -19.21 2.32
C ASP A 846 -36.41 -20.34 1.68
N PRO A 847 -35.12 -20.49 2.05
CA PRO A 847 -34.26 -21.56 1.56
C PRO A 847 -34.71 -22.95 2.05
N GLN A 848 -35.10 -23.81 1.11
CA GLN A 848 -35.67 -25.12 1.43
C GLN A 848 -35.27 -26.21 0.44
N PHE A 849 -35.21 -27.46 0.91
CA PHE A 849 -35.13 -28.65 0.05
C PHE A 849 -35.82 -29.87 0.66
N GLU A 850 -36.28 -30.77 -0.20
CA GLU A 850 -36.83 -32.08 0.17
C GLU A 850 -35.72 -33.15 0.19
N LEU A 851 -35.76 -34.02 1.20
CA LEU A 851 -34.87 -35.18 1.31
C LEU A 851 -35.41 -36.36 0.48
N ILE A 852 -34.58 -36.96 -0.35
CA ILE A 852 -34.90 -38.21 -1.06
C ILE A 852 -34.46 -39.40 -0.21
N LEU A 853 -35.43 -40.04 0.41
CA LEU A 853 -35.26 -41.31 1.11
C LEU A 853 -35.60 -42.44 0.14
N ASN A 854 -34.76 -43.48 0.09
CA ASN A 854 -35.13 -44.71 -0.62
C ASN A 854 -36.24 -45.46 0.16
N ASP A 855 -36.92 -46.38 -0.52
CA ASP A 855 -38.06 -47.10 0.08
C ASP A 855 -37.67 -47.86 1.36
N ASP A 856 -36.45 -48.38 1.44
CA ASP A 856 -35.94 -49.06 2.64
C ASP A 856 -35.84 -48.10 3.84
N ALA A 857 -35.17 -46.97 3.65
CA ALA A 857 -35.01 -45.93 4.67
C ALA A 857 -36.38 -45.38 5.11
N LEU A 858 -37.32 -45.18 4.17
CA LEU A 858 -38.66 -44.70 4.48
C LEU A 858 -39.49 -45.73 5.26
N ASN A 859 -39.40 -47.02 4.89
CA ASN A 859 -40.08 -48.10 5.61
C ASN A 859 -39.52 -48.25 7.03
N ARG A 860 -38.19 -48.22 7.17
CA ARG A 860 -37.50 -48.28 8.47
C ARG A 860 -37.83 -47.06 9.34
N LEU A 861 -37.81 -45.86 8.76
CA LEU A 861 -38.23 -44.62 9.43
C LEU A 861 -39.64 -44.73 10.00
N ASN A 862 -40.60 -45.18 9.19
CA ASN A 862 -41.99 -45.33 9.61
C ASN A 862 -42.17 -46.44 10.64
N HIS A 863 -41.40 -47.52 10.57
CA HIS A 863 -41.42 -48.60 11.55
C HIS A 863 -40.84 -48.17 12.91
N GLU A 864 -39.67 -47.54 12.91
CA GLU A 864 -38.97 -47.08 14.11
C GLU A 864 -39.76 -45.98 14.83
N ARG A 865 -40.37 -45.04 14.10
CA ARG A 865 -41.24 -43.99 14.68
C ARG A 865 -42.42 -44.53 15.48
N GLN A 866 -42.94 -45.70 15.11
CA GLN A 866 -44.06 -46.32 15.82
C GLN A 866 -43.61 -46.95 17.15
N ASN A 867 -42.33 -47.33 17.25
CA ASN A 867 -41.79 -48.13 18.34
C ASN A 867 -40.75 -47.39 19.21
N GLY A 868 -40.36 -46.17 18.85
CA GLY A 868 -39.32 -45.41 19.54
C GLY A 868 -39.14 -43.97 19.04
N GLU A 869 -38.03 -43.33 19.44
CA GLU A 869 -37.66 -41.99 18.97
C GLU A 869 -36.91 -42.08 17.65
N CYS A 870 -37.28 -41.21 16.71
CA CYS A 870 -36.54 -41.03 15.48
C CYS A 870 -36.19 -39.55 15.32
N VAL A 871 -34.92 -39.28 15.09
CA VAL A 871 -34.37 -37.92 15.10
C VAL A 871 -33.63 -37.66 13.80
N LEU A 872 -33.91 -36.52 13.19
CA LEU A 872 -33.08 -35.96 12.14
C LEU A 872 -32.02 -35.06 12.79
N GLN A 873 -30.75 -35.35 12.54
CA GLN A 873 -29.62 -34.54 12.94
C GLN A 873 -29.08 -33.76 11.75
N LEU A 874 -28.85 -32.47 11.97
CA LEU A 874 -28.27 -31.56 10.99
C LEU A 874 -27.06 -30.88 11.63
N ARG A 875 -25.90 -30.94 11.00
CA ARG A 875 -24.73 -30.17 11.40
C ARG A 875 -24.43 -29.13 10.34
N LEU A 876 -24.50 -27.86 10.72
CA LEU A 876 -24.27 -26.75 9.81
C LEU A 876 -23.50 -25.62 10.46
N LYS A 877 -22.85 -24.80 9.64
CA LYS A 877 -22.29 -23.49 10.01
C LYS A 877 -22.92 -22.45 9.10
N ALA A 878 -23.45 -21.39 9.71
CA ALA A 878 -24.11 -20.32 8.96
C ALA A 878 -23.33 -19.01 9.05
N PHE A 879 -23.27 -18.33 7.92
CA PHE A 879 -22.68 -17.02 7.74
C PHE A 879 -23.80 -16.06 7.33
N GLY A 880 -24.07 -15.09 8.20
CA GLY A 880 -25.13 -14.10 8.02
C GLY A 880 -24.68 -12.84 7.31
#